data_AF-A0A3N2BCX3-F1
#
_entry.id   AF-A0A3N2BCX3-F1
#
_cell.length_a   1.000
_cell.length_b   1.000
_cell.length_c   1.000
_cell.angle_alpha   90.00
_cell.angle_beta   90.00
_cell.angle_gamma   90.00
#
_symmetry.space_group_name_H-M   'P 1'
#
loop_
_entity.id
_entity.type
_entity.pdbx_description
1 polymer ?
#
loop_
_entity_poly.entity_id
_entity_poly.type
_entity_poly.pdbx_seq_one_letter_code
_entity_poly.pdbx_strand_id
1 'polypeptide(L)'
;MADEIPRLLGGRYEIGDLIGRGGMAEVHIGYDTRLSRTVAVKILRSDLARDATFQARFRREAQSSAALNHPAIVAVYDTAEDEIADSRGQLVTVPYIVMEYVEGHTVRSLLASGDPVPIEEAAEIVVGVLSALEYSHREGIVHRDVKPGNIMITPTGQVKVMDFGIARAMADSAATMTQTNAVVGTAQYLSPEQARGEVVDARSDLYSTGCLLFELLTGQPPFQGDSAVAVAYQHVREMPRTPSAVTPDIPEALDRVVLKALAKDREERYSDAAAMRADLRAAVRGDRVEAPATAVWAAPPPPGSGGSPTQVMAAGGPPTATMVGAPVTPEEEDEKRSRWWVWLLLVIALLAIVGVVWALVIGNQDDQPAIVEVPSVAGLTQVEARQALEDQGLILDNAGTEASEEYEEGQATRSDPEAGEQVEEGSTVEVWFSGGPDDVEIPDIIGLSEQAATAELQDAGLVVGSRTFEIAPEEDSVGSVLDTDPAVGQPVAPGTAVNLVLVSEYVQVPDLSGMTQDEAASTLEDNQLRWRPEQREDGDADPGTVVDQSEAAGSEVSRNTQVTIYIATEPEPELTRVPDLSGMDGDEARAAIESAGLVVGISNTEYNDDIAEGIIIRWQPSSNSEVEEGTAVDVWFSDGPEPEPEPTDEPTEDPTDDPPGDASGNPGNNGGSGEPGRSGEAPGRPGN
;
A
#
# COMPACT_ATOMS: atom_id res chain seq x y z
N MET A 1 9.86 -37.23 1.86
CA MET A 1 9.36 -36.36 0.78
C MET A 1 8.44 -37.18 -0.10
N ALA A 2 7.23 -36.69 -0.40
CA ALA A 2 6.37 -37.24 -1.45
C ALA A 2 6.47 -36.32 -2.67
N ASP A 3 6.56 -36.87 -3.88
CA ASP A 3 6.48 -36.07 -5.09
C ASP A 3 5.05 -35.53 -5.22
N GLU A 4 4.84 -34.25 -4.95
CA GLU A 4 3.64 -33.56 -5.43
C GLU A 4 3.68 -33.57 -6.96
N ILE A 5 2.67 -34.19 -7.58
CA ILE A 5 2.59 -34.31 -9.03
C ILE A 5 2.44 -32.90 -9.62
N PRO A 6 3.38 -32.42 -10.46
CA PRO A 6 3.35 -31.06 -10.98
C PRO A 6 2.02 -30.73 -11.66
N ARG A 7 1.39 -29.64 -11.23
CA ARG A 7 0.05 -29.25 -11.65
C ARG A 7 0.07 -28.84 -13.13
N LEU A 8 -0.54 -29.65 -13.99
CA LEU A 8 -0.45 -29.51 -15.44
C LEU A 8 -1.71 -28.88 -16.06
N LEU A 9 -1.70 -27.59 -16.34
CA LEU A 9 -2.83 -26.90 -16.99
C LEU A 9 -2.91 -27.21 -18.49
N GLY A 10 -4.13 -27.43 -18.99
CA GLY A 10 -4.43 -27.73 -20.39
C GLY A 10 -3.73 -28.97 -20.95
N GLY A 11 -3.20 -29.84 -20.08
CA GLY A 11 -2.32 -30.94 -20.48
C GLY A 11 -0.99 -30.50 -21.12
N ARG A 12 -0.53 -29.25 -20.87
CA ARG A 12 0.63 -28.65 -21.54
C ARG A 12 1.52 -27.80 -20.62
N TYR A 13 0.95 -27.05 -19.70
CA TYR A 13 1.65 -26.05 -18.90
C TYR A 13 1.86 -26.58 -17.49
N GLU A 14 3.09 -26.99 -17.21
CA GLU A 14 3.49 -27.44 -15.88
C GLU A 14 3.65 -26.20 -14.98
N ILE A 15 2.91 -26.14 -13.89
CA ILE A 15 2.87 -24.98 -12.98
C ILE A 15 3.77 -25.26 -11.77
N GLY A 16 4.71 -24.34 -11.52
CA GLY A 16 5.55 -24.31 -10.34
C GLY A 16 5.18 -23.15 -9.40
N ASP A 17 6.20 -22.57 -8.79
CA ASP A 17 6.08 -21.61 -7.70
C ASP A 17 5.25 -20.36 -8.04
N LEU A 18 4.57 -19.83 -7.02
CA LEU A 18 3.88 -18.54 -7.09
C LEU A 18 4.91 -17.40 -7.11
N ILE A 19 4.99 -16.67 -8.22
CA ILE A 19 5.92 -15.54 -8.42
C ILE A 19 5.26 -14.16 -8.25
N GLY A 20 3.93 -14.10 -8.08
CA GLY A 20 3.24 -12.86 -7.76
C GLY A 20 1.75 -13.05 -7.46
N ARG A 21 1.20 -12.23 -6.56
CA ARG A 21 -0.22 -12.26 -6.18
C ARG A 21 -0.84 -10.89 -6.34
N GLY A 22 -1.90 -10.79 -7.14
CA GLY A 22 -2.70 -9.59 -7.34
C GLY A 22 -4.12 -9.74 -6.78
N GLY A 23 -4.88 -8.64 -6.78
CA GLY A 23 -6.26 -8.65 -6.29
C GLY A 23 -7.18 -9.63 -7.03
N MET A 24 -7.02 -9.74 -8.36
CA MET A 24 -7.84 -10.61 -9.21
C MET A 24 -7.20 -11.96 -9.59
N ALA A 25 -5.87 -12.06 -9.60
CA ALA A 25 -5.15 -13.17 -10.21
C ALA A 25 -3.84 -13.51 -9.48
N GLU A 26 -3.44 -14.77 -9.58
CA GLU A 26 -2.17 -15.30 -9.11
C GLU A 26 -1.28 -15.60 -10.32
N VAL A 27 0.02 -15.31 -10.23
CA VAL A 27 1.00 -15.49 -11.29
C VAL A 27 2.02 -16.52 -10.84
N HIS A 28 2.10 -17.63 -11.56
CA HIS A 28 3.07 -18.70 -11.32
C HIS A 28 4.17 -18.68 -12.38
N ILE A 29 5.36 -19.17 -12.02
CA ILE A 29 6.31 -19.67 -13.02
C ILE A 29 5.79 -21.01 -13.55
N GLY A 30 6.04 -21.30 -14.83
CA GLY A 30 5.66 -22.57 -15.42
C GLY A 30 6.48 -22.94 -16.65
N TYR A 31 6.26 -24.15 -17.14
CA TYR A 31 7.00 -24.72 -18.26
C TYR A 31 6.04 -25.19 -19.38
N ASP A 32 6.22 -24.63 -20.57
CA ASP A 32 5.49 -25.01 -21.79
C ASP A 32 6.12 -26.31 -22.33
N THR A 33 5.69 -27.46 -21.80
CA THR A 33 6.24 -28.79 -22.12
C THR A 33 6.30 -29.10 -23.62
N ARG A 34 5.44 -28.46 -24.42
CA ARG A 34 5.37 -28.62 -25.87
C ARG A 34 6.37 -27.78 -26.66
N LEU A 35 6.80 -26.63 -26.12
CA LEU A 35 7.79 -25.74 -26.74
C LEU A 35 9.12 -25.67 -25.98
N SER A 36 9.23 -26.41 -24.87
CA SER A 36 10.42 -26.53 -24.01
C SER A 36 10.99 -25.18 -23.55
N ARG A 37 10.12 -24.33 -22.99
CA ARG A 37 10.46 -22.97 -22.53
C ARG A 37 9.73 -22.62 -21.23
N THR A 38 10.38 -21.80 -20.41
CA THR A 38 9.77 -21.14 -19.24
C THR A 38 8.73 -20.11 -19.71
N VAL A 39 7.64 -20.00 -18.97
CA VAL A 39 6.53 -19.06 -19.18
C VAL A 39 6.04 -18.54 -17.82
N ALA A 40 5.43 -17.37 -17.79
CA ALA A 40 4.62 -16.94 -16.66
C ALA A 40 3.16 -17.34 -16.94
N VAL A 41 2.46 -17.86 -15.94
CA VAL A 41 1.06 -18.28 -16.05
C VAL A 41 0.23 -17.50 -15.04
N LYS A 42 -0.56 -16.55 -15.54
CA LYS A 42 -1.52 -15.76 -14.76
C LYS A 42 -2.82 -16.54 -14.70
N ILE A 43 -3.32 -16.84 -13.51
CA ILE A 43 -4.51 -17.66 -13.25
C ILE A 43 -5.51 -16.79 -12.48
N LEU A 44 -6.77 -16.74 -12.91
CA LEU A 44 -7.81 -16.05 -12.15
C LEU A 44 -8.08 -16.83 -10.84
N ARG A 45 -8.08 -16.13 -9.69
CA ARG A 45 -8.25 -16.77 -8.37
C ARG A 45 -9.58 -17.55 -8.30
N SER A 46 -9.59 -18.69 -7.61
CA SER A 46 -10.72 -19.63 -7.59
C SER A 46 -11.99 -19.09 -6.90
N ASP A 47 -11.84 -18.14 -5.97
CA ASP A 47 -12.93 -17.40 -5.35
C ASP A 47 -13.63 -16.45 -6.34
N LEU A 48 -12.85 -15.70 -7.12
CA LEU A 48 -13.33 -14.76 -8.14
C LEU A 48 -13.75 -15.44 -9.45
N ALA A 49 -13.24 -16.65 -9.73
CA ALA A 49 -13.51 -17.38 -10.97
C ALA A 49 -14.99 -17.76 -11.17
N ARG A 50 -15.81 -17.71 -10.11
CA ARG A 50 -17.27 -17.92 -10.18
C ARG A 50 -18.04 -16.69 -10.68
N ASP A 51 -17.44 -15.49 -10.67
CA ASP A 51 -18.07 -14.26 -11.16
C ASP A 51 -17.79 -14.02 -12.65
N ALA A 52 -18.86 -13.96 -13.44
CA ALA A 52 -18.81 -13.67 -14.87
C ALA A 52 -18.17 -12.30 -15.18
N THR A 53 -18.22 -11.34 -14.27
CA THR A 53 -17.63 -10.00 -14.37
C THR A 53 -16.11 -10.08 -14.35
N PHE A 54 -15.54 -10.76 -13.35
CA PHE A 54 -14.09 -10.99 -13.25
C PHE A 54 -13.58 -11.87 -14.39
N GLN A 55 -14.32 -12.93 -14.77
CA GLN A 55 -13.99 -13.71 -15.98
C GLN A 55 -13.97 -12.84 -17.25
N ALA A 56 -14.97 -11.96 -17.44
CA ALA A 56 -15.07 -11.12 -18.63
C ALA A 56 -13.99 -10.02 -18.69
N ARG A 57 -13.57 -9.49 -17.53
CA ARG A 57 -12.40 -8.60 -17.40
C ARG A 57 -11.12 -9.32 -17.80
N PHE A 58 -10.86 -10.47 -17.16
CA PHE A 58 -9.65 -11.29 -17.36
C PHE A 58 -9.49 -11.79 -18.81
N ARG A 59 -10.55 -12.35 -19.41
CA ARG A 59 -10.53 -12.76 -20.83
C ARG A 59 -10.23 -11.59 -21.79
N ARG A 60 -10.70 -10.38 -21.47
CA ARG A 60 -10.54 -9.20 -22.32
C ARG A 60 -9.14 -8.58 -22.20
N GLU A 61 -8.56 -8.59 -21.00
CA GLU A 61 -7.17 -8.16 -20.69
C GLU A 61 -6.13 -8.97 -21.47
N ALA A 62 -6.38 -10.28 -21.57
CA ALA A 62 -5.61 -11.16 -22.43
C ALA A 62 -5.74 -10.78 -23.92
N GLN A 63 -6.94 -10.45 -24.38
CA GLN A 63 -7.22 -10.08 -25.78
C GLN A 63 -6.59 -8.74 -26.20
N SER A 64 -6.55 -7.73 -25.33
CA SER A 64 -5.85 -6.47 -25.63
C SER A 64 -4.33 -6.66 -25.64
N SER A 65 -3.79 -7.46 -24.70
CA SER A 65 -2.35 -7.72 -24.63
C SER A 65 -1.83 -8.62 -25.76
N ALA A 66 -2.60 -9.62 -26.20
CA ALA A 66 -2.20 -10.58 -27.25
C ALA A 66 -2.09 -9.97 -28.67
N ALA A 67 -2.59 -8.75 -28.88
CA ALA A 67 -2.39 -8.01 -30.13
C ALA A 67 -1.01 -7.33 -30.24
N LEU A 68 -0.27 -7.22 -29.13
CA LEU A 68 0.94 -6.40 -29.03
C LEU A 68 2.21 -7.23 -29.19
N ASN A 69 3.12 -6.80 -30.07
CA ASN A 69 4.43 -7.42 -30.26
C ASN A 69 5.53 -6.35 -30.34
N HIS A 70 6.16 -6.07 -29.20
CA HIS A 70 7.18 -5.04 -29.04
C HIS A 70 8.19 -5.48 -27.97
N PRO A 71 9.51 -5.27 -28.12
CA PRO A 71 10.52 -5.77 -27.18
C PRO A 71 10.34 -5.28 -25.74
N ALA A 72 9.76 -4.09 -25.53
CA ALA A 72 9.47 -3.53 -24.20
C ALA A 72 8.05 -3.85 -23.67
N ILE A 73 7.33 -4.78 -24.29
CA ILE A 73 6.03 -5.30 -23.83
C ILE A 73 6.20 -6.78 -23.47
N VAL A 74 5.51 -7.24 -22.43
CA VAL A 74 5.41 -8.66 -22.07
C VAL A 74 4.48 -9.36 -23.04
N ALA A 75 4.99 -10.30 -23.83
CA ALA A 75 4.20 -10.97 -24.86
C ALA A 75 3.24 -12.02 -24.26
N VAL A 76 1.94 -11.92 -24.58
CA VAL A 76 0.97 -13.00 -24.32
C VAL A 76 1.09 -14.06 -25.41
N TYR A 77 1.15 -15.33 -25.01
CA TYR A 77 1.35 -16.47 -25.91
C TYR A 77 0.11 -17.35 -26.11
N ASP A 78 -0.71 -17.52 -25.08
CA ASP A 78 -1.85 -18.43 -25.09
C ASP A 78 -2.90 -18.03 -24.04
N THR A 79 -4.16 -18.42 -24.25
CA THR A 79 -5.28 -18.10 -23.36
C THR A 79 -6.26 -19.25 -23.33
N ALA A 80 -6.51 -19.82 -22.15
CA ALA A 80 -7.34 -21.01 -22.02
C ALA A 80 -8.06 -21.05 -20.67
N GLU A 81 -8.84 -22.12 -20.46
CA GLU A 81 -9.63 -22.39 -19.25
C GLU A 81 -9.38 -23.84 -18.83
N ASP A 82 -9.39 -24.11 -17.53
CA ASP A 82 -9.23 -25.45 -16.97
C ASP A 82 -10.19 -25.70 -15.80
N GLU A 83 -10.50 -26.97 -15.51
CA GLU A 83 -11.36 -27.37 -14.39
C GLU A 83 -10.52 -27.71 -13.16
N ILE A 84 -10.57 -26.86 -12.14
CA ILE A 84 -9.78 -26.97 -10.93
C ILE A 84 -10.69 -27.18 -9.72
N ALA A 85 -10.35 -28.15 -8.87
CA ALA A 85 -11.00 -28.30 -7.58
C ALA A 85 -10.66 -27.11 -6.68
N ASP A 86 -11.69 -26.45 -6.15
CA ASP A 86 -11.53 -25.42 -5.12
C ASP A 86 -11.27 -26.04 -3.73
N SER A 87 -11.09 -25.19 -2.72
CA SER A 87 -10.86 -25.58 -1.31
C SER A 87 -12.00 -26.38 -0.68
N ARG A 88 -13.12 -26.60 -1.40
CA ARG A 88 -14.28 -27.40 -0.99
C ARG A 88 -14.45 -28.66 -1.87
N GLY A 89 -13.47 -28.95 -2.73
CA GLY A 89 -13.49 -30.07 -3.67
C GLY A 89 -14.45 -29.90 -4.85
N GLN A 90 -14.98 -28.69 -5.10
CA GLN A 90 -15.87 -28.43 -6.23
C GLN A 90 -15.04 -28.04 -7.46
N LEU A 91 -15.29 -28.68 -8.61
CA LEU A 91 -14.67 -28.27 -9.87
C LEU A 91 -15.21 -26.90 -10.30
N VAL A 92 -14.30 -25.94 -10.45
CA VAL A 92 -14.55 -24.57 -10.92
C VAL A 92 -13.70 -24.36 -12.18
N THR A 93 -14.33 -23.89 -13.25
CA THR A 93 -13.61 -23.47 -14.46
C THR A 93 -12.86 -22.18 -14.20
N VAL A 94 -11.52 -22.22 -14.18
CA VAL A 94 -10.67 -21.03 -14.03
C VAL A 94 -10.02 -20.67 -15.37
N PRO A 95 -10.12 -19.41 -15.82
CA PRO A 95 -9.36 -18.94 -16.97
C PRO A 95 -7.90 -18.65 -16.57
N TYR A 96 -6.97 -18.90 -17.50
CA TYR A 96 -5.55 -18.59 -17.37
C TYR A 96 -4.96 -17.99 -18.66
N ILE A 97 -3.91 -17.20 -18.49
CA ILE A 97 -3.17 -16.51 -19.54
C ILE A 97 -1.71 -16.96 -19.43
N VAL A 98 -1.15 -17.42 -20.54
CA VAL A 98 0.27 -17.80 -20.62
C VAL A 98 1.02 -16.69 -21.34
N MET A 99 2.07 -16.19 -20.70
CA MET A 99 2.84 -15.03 -21.17
C MET A 99 4.34 -15.24 -21.01
N GLU A 100 5.12 -14.32 -21.58
CA GLU A 100 6.57 -14.23 -21.45
C GLU A 100 6.98 -14.18 -19.97
N TYR A 101 7.79 -15.16 -19.54
CA TYR A 101 8.48 -15.06 -18.27
C TYR A 101 9.60 -14.02 -18.40
N VAL A 102 9.51 -12.95 -17.61
CA VAL A 102 10.56 -11.94 -17.51
C VAL A 102 11.36 -12.20 -16.24
N GLU A 103 12.61 -12.63 -16.40
CA GLU A 103 13.58 -12.66 -15.31
C GLU A 103 13.96 -11.21 -14.95
N GLY A 104 13.83 -10.84 -13.68
CA GLY A 104 14.05 -9.48 -13.21
C GLY A 104 13.19 -9.10 -12.00
N HIS A 105 13.08 -7.80 -11.74
CA HIS A 105 12.25 -7.26 -10.66
C HIS A 105 11.32 -6.14 -11.16
N THR A 106 10.34 -5.75 -10.36
CA THR A 106 9.45 -4.62 -10.69
C THR A 106 10.11 -3.27 -10.37
N VAL A 107 9.57 -2.19 -10.94
CA VAL A 107 9.92 -0.82 -10.51
C VAL A 107 9.38 -0.55 -9.10
N ARG A 108 8.25 -1.16 -8.70
CA ARG A 108 7.72 -1.09 -7.33
C ARG A 108 8.72 -1.63 -6.29
N SER A 109 9.43 -2.71 -6.61
CA SER A 109 10.46 -3.26 -5.74
C SER A 109 11.78 -2.48 -5.76
N LEU A 110 12.08 -1.75 -6.85
CA LEU A 110 13.19 -0.79 -6.89
C LEU A 110 12.93 0.42 -5.96
N LEU A 111 11.69 0.90 -5.92
CA LEU A 111 11.26 2.03 -5.09
C LEU A 111 10.91 1.66 -3.64
N ALA A 112 11.07 0.40 -3.23
CA ALA A 112 10.59 -0.10 -1.94
C ALA A 112 11.30 0.48 -0.71
N SER A 113 12.48 1.09 -0.86
CA SER A 113 13.16 1.83 0.22
C SER A 113 12.73 3.29 0.37
N GLY A 114 12.02 3.85 -0.62
CA GLY A 114 11.72 5.28 -0.71
C GLY A 114 12.90 6.16 -1.16
N ASP A 115 13.99 5.56 -1.63
CA ASP A 115 15.14 6.31 -2.18
C ASP A 115 14.87 6.78 -3.63
N PRO A 116 15.32 7.99 -4.02
CA PRO A 116 15.35 8.42 -5.42
C PRO A 116 16.25 7.53 -6.29
N VAL A 117 15.76 7.16 -7.47
CA VAL A 117 16.53 6.45 -8.52
C VAL A 117 17.43 7.46 -9.24
N PRO A 118 18.69 7.11 -9.62
CA PRO A 118 19.57 7.99 -10.38
C PRO A 118 18.91 8.54 -11.65
N ILE A 119 19.16 9.81 -11.96
CA ILE A 119 18.45 10.55 -13.03
C ILE A 119 18.52 9.85 -14.39
N GLU A 120 19.70 9.33 -14.74
CA GLU A 120 19.92 8.59 -15.98
C GLU A 120 19.11 7.29 -16.04
N GLU A 121 19.08 6.52 -14.95
CA GLU A 121 18.36 5.26 -14.84
C GLU A 121 16.84 5.48 -14.83
N ALA A 122 16.36 6.44 -14.03
CA ALA A 122 14.96 6.89 -14.02
C ALA A 122 14.48 7.29 -15.43
N ALA A 123 15.32 8.00 -16.18
CA ALA A 123 15.02 8.38 -17.55
C ALA A 123 15.09 7.20 -18.53
N GLU A 124 16.02 6.26 -18.39
CA GLU A 124 16.07 5.05 -19.23
C GLU A 124 14.85 4.15 -19.01
N ILE A 125 14.41 3.97 -17.76
CA ILE A 125 13.16 3.27 -17.40
C ILE A 125 11.97 3.91 -18.14
N VAL A 126 11.78 5.23 -17.98
CA VAL A 126 10.63 5.95 -18.58
C VAL A 126 10.73 6.04 -20.10
N VAL A 127 11.94 6.12 -20.68
CA VAL A 127 12.17 6.01 -22.13
C VAL A 127 11.73 4.64 -22.66
N GLY A 128 11.94 3.55 -21.90
CA GLY A 128 11.45 2.21 -22.22
C GLY A 128 9.92 2.12 -22.18
N VAL A 129 9.30 2.63 -21.11
CA VAL A 129 7.83 2.71 -20.95
C VAL A 129 7.19 3.49 -22.10
N LEU A 130 7.72 4.68 -22.42
CA LEU A 130 7.22 5.50 -23.52
C LEU A 130 7.39 4.83 -24.89
N SER A 131 8.37 3.95 -25.07
CA SER A 131 8.49 3.14 -26.30
C SER A 131 7.42 2.04 -26.38
N ALA A 132 7.02 1.45 -25.25
CA ALA A 132 5.91 0.50 -25.19
C ALA A 132 4.56 1.19 -25.44
N LEU A 133 4.34 2.36 -24.83
CA LEU A 133 3.13 3.17 -25.01
C LEU A 133 3.00 3.68 -26.45
N GLU A 134 4.05 4.23 -27.06
CA GLU A 134 4.04 4.67 -28.48
C GLU A 134 3.58 3.56 -29.43
N TYR A 135 4.08 2.33 -29.23
CA TYR A 135 3.66 1.17 -30.00
C TYR A 135 2.17 0.86 -29.76
N SER A 136 1.76 0.73 -28.50
CA SER A 136 0.39 0.32 -28.12
C SER A 136 -0.66 1.34 -28.57
N HIS A 137 -0.38 2.64 -28.40
CA HIS A 137 -1.23 3.74 -28.84
C HIS A 137 -1.44 3.74 -30.36
N ARG A 138 -0.42 3.38 -31.15
CA ARG A 138 -0.53 3.26 -32.61
C ARG A 138 -1.42 2.08 -33.03
N GLU A 139 -1.40 0.98 -32.29
CA GLU A 139 -2.34 -0.15 -32.50
C GLU A 139 -3.73 0.12 -31.88
N GLY A 140 -3.97 1.32 -31.34
CA GLY A 140 -5.27 1.76 -30.80
C GLY A 140 -5.56 1.30 -29.36
N ILE A 141 -4.56 0.78 -28.65
CA ILE A 141 -4.69 0.24 -27.30
C ILE A 141 -4.13 1.28 -26.30
N VAL A 142 -4.88 1.53 -25.22
CA VAL A 142 -4.52 2.44 -24.12
C VAL A 142 -4.38 1.60 -22.86
N HIS A 143 -3.28 1.79 -22.12
CA HIS A 143 -2.87 0.93 -21.01
C HIS A 143 -3.75 1.13 -19.76
N ARG A 144 -4.08 2.38 -19.43
CA ARG A 144 -4.93 2.84 -18.31
C ARG A 144 -4.43 2.57 -16.89
N ASP A 145 -3.45 1.70 -16.69
CA ASP A 145 -2.93 1.28 -15.38
C ASP A 145 -1.38 1.33 -15.37
N VAL A 146 -0.79 2.45 -15.81
CA VAL A 146 0.66 2.63 -15.81
C VAL A 146 1.12 2.98 -14.40
N LYS A 147 1.83 2.06 -13.74
CA LYS A 147 2.33 2.20 -12.36
C LYS A 147 3.57 1.30 -12.13
N PRO A 148 4.39 1.55 -11.09
CA PRO A 148 5.62 0.79 -10.83
C PRO A 148 5.45 -0.73 -10.72
N GLY A 149 4.26 -1.22 -10.35
CA GLY A 149 3.96 -2.66 -10.28
C GLY A 149 3.80 -3.35 -11.63
N ASN A 150 3.43 -2.61 -12.68
CA ASN A 150 3.13 -3.15 -14.02
C ASN A 150 4.34 -2.98 -14.97
N ILE A 151 5.52 -2.73 -14.42
CA ILE A 151 6.76 -2.44 -15.14
C ILE A 151 7.89 -3.24 -14.50
N MET A 152 8.60 -4.03 -15.29
CA MET A 152 9.77 -4.81 -14.87
C MET A 152 11.05 -4.32 -15.54
N ILE A 153 12.16 -4.56 -14.84
CA ILE A 153 13.53 -4.34 -15.29
C ILE A 153 14.24 -5.70 -15.24
N THR A 154 14.84 -6.12 -16.35
CA THR A 154 15.65 -7.34 -16.41
C THR A 154 17.04 -7.12 -15.81
N PRO A 155 17.81 -8.18 -15.46
CA PRO A 155 19.24 -8.07 -15.11
C PRO A 155 20.13 -7.44 -16.19
N THR A 156 19.61 -7.20 -17.40
CA THR A 156 20.27 -6.51 -18.51
C THR A 156 19.82 -5.05 -18.69
N GLY A 157 19.01 -4.51 -17.77
CA GLY A 157 18.47 -3.15 -17.83
C GLY A 157 17.32 -2.95 -18.84
N GLN A 158 16.76 -4.05 -19.39
CA GLN A 158 15.65 -3.94 -20.35
C GLN A 158 14.32 -3.76 -19.64
N VAL A 159 13.60 -2.69 -19.99
CA VAL A 159 12.25 -2.41 -19.52
C VAL A 159 11.22 -3.33 -20.19
N LYS A 160 10.29 -3.86 -19.40
CA LYS A 160 9.14 -4.67 -19.84
C LYS A 160 7.86 -4.17 -19.18
N VAL A 161 6.87 -3.76 -20.00
CA VAL A 161 5.54 -3.32 -19.54
C VAL A 161 4.51 -4.44 -19.71
N MET A 162 3.66 -4.67 -18.71
CA MET A 162 2.62 -5.72 -18.69
C MET A 162 1.21 -5.16 -18.46
N ASP A 163 0.18 -6.01 -18.53
CA ASP A 163 -1.21 -5.69 -18.18
C ASP A 163 -1.83 -4.51 -18.97
N PHE A 164 -1.80 -4.60 -20.30
CA PHE A 164 -2.36 -3.58 -21.20
C PHE A 164 -3.90 -3.63 -21.25
N GLY A 165 -4.55 -2.85 -20.37
CA GLY A 165 -6.01 -2.69 -20.26
C GLY A 165 -6.65 -3.79 -19.39
N ILE A 166 -7.81 -3.58 -18.74
CA ILE A 166 -8.91 -2.67 -19.08
C ILE A 166 -9.51 -1.97 -17.85
N ALA A 167 -9.84 -0.68 -18.02
CA ALA A 167 -10.95 -0.02 -17.34
C ALA A 167 -11.86 0.64 -18.41
N ARG A 168 -12.98 -0.01 -18.75
CA ARG A 168 -14.05 0.57 -19.59
C ARG A 168 -15.41 -0.06 -19.31
N ALA A 169 -15.80 -0.05 -18.05
CA ALA A 169 -17.19 0.09 -17.66
C ALA A 169 -17.24 1.26 -16.65
N MET A 170 -18.17 2.20 -16.83
CA MET A 170 -18.28 3.37 -15.93
C MET A 170 -18.84 2.97 -14.55
N ALA A 171 -19.32 1.73 -14.40
CA ALA A 171 -19.65 1.12 -13.11
C ALA A 171 -18.40 0.68 -12.33
N ASP A 172 -17.35 0.17 -13.00
CA ASP A 172 -16.20 -0.44 -12.33
C ASP A 172 -15.33 0.58 -11.60
N SER A 173 -15.21 1.81 -12.13
CA SER A 173 -14.45 2.89 -11.47
C SER A 173 -15.09 3.30 -10.14
N ALA A 174 -16.42 3.28 -10.05
CA ALA A 174 -17.12 3.49 -8.78
C ALA A 174 -16.98 2.26 -7.87
N ALA A 175 -17.32 1.06 -8.37
CA ALA A 175 -17.31 -0.16 -7.57
C ALA A 175 -15.92 -0.55 -7.01
N THR A 176 -14.84 -0.26 -7.76
CA THR A 176 -13.46 -0.52 -7.30
C THR A 176 -12.97 0.57 -6.32
N MET A 177 -13.60 1.75 -6.28
CA MET A 177 -13.29 2.80 -5.30
C MET A 177 -14.12 2.68 -4.01
N THR A 178 -15.27 2.00 -4.04
CA THR A 178 -16.13 1.81 -2.86
C THR A 178 -15.90 0.49 -2.12
N GLN A 179 -14.96 -0.37 -2.57
CA GLN A 179 -14.64 -1.66 -1.93
C GLN A 179 -13.25 -1.66 -1.26
N THR A 180 -13.24 -1.14 -0.02
CA THR A 180 -12.28 -1.47 1.05
C THR A 180 -10.82 -0.98 0.87
N ASN A 181 -10.10 -0.84 1.99
CA ASN A 181 -8.78 -0.20 2.09
C ASN A 181 -7.61 -0.83 1.28
N ALA A 182 -7.84 -1.91 0.52
CA ALA A 182 -6.82 -2.58 -0.27
C ALA A 182 -6.34 -1.80 -1.52
N VAL A 183 -7.02 -0.72 -1.92
CA VAL A 183 -6.85 -0.09 -3.25
C VAL A 183 -6.06 1.23 -3.22
N VAL A 184 -5.63 1.73 -2.05
CA VAL A 184 -4.92 3.03 -1.89
C VAL A 184 -3.73 3.17 -2.87
N GLY A 185 -2.90 2.13 -2.99
CA GLY A 185 -1.71 2.11 -3.86
C GLY A 185 -1.97 2.09 -5.38
N THR A 186 -3.23 2.05 -5.85
CA THR A 186 -3.55 2.24 -7.28
C THR A 186 -4.02 3.66 -7.60
N ALA A 187 -4.48 4.44 -6.61
CA ALA A 187 -4.94 5.81 -6.83
C ALA A 187 -3.81 6.80 -7.19
N GLN A 188 -2.58 6.54 -6.75
CA GLN A 188 -1.40 7.43 -6.85
C GLN A 188 -0.89 7.74 -8.27
N TYR A 189 -1.39 7.03 -9.28
CA TYR A 189 -0.99 7.15 -10.70
C TYR A 189 -2.18 7.50 -11.61
N LEU A 190 -3.33 7.81 -11.01
CA LEU A 190 -4.61 7.83 -11.70
C LEU A 190 -4.86 9.20 -12.33
N SER A 191 -5.15 9.25 -13.63
CA SER A 191 -5.29 10.52 -14.34
C SER A 191 -6.54 11.32 -13.92
N PRO A 192 -6.55 12.67 -14.05
CA PRO A 192 -7.68 13.51 -13.65
C PRO A 192 -9.00 13.10 -14.30
N GLU A 193 -8.95 12.68 -15.57
CA GLU A 193 -10.08 12.14 -16.31
C GLU A 193 -10.54 10.78 -15.78
N GLN A 194 -9.64 9.89 -15.35
CA GLN A 194 -10.02 8.63 -14.70
C GLN A 194 -10.70 8.87 -13.34
N ALA A 195 -10.21 9.84 -12.56
CA ALA A 195 -10.74 10.17 -11.24
C ALA A 195 -12.17 10.74 -11.30
N ARG A 196 -12.52 11.39 -12.41
CA ARG A 196 -13.88 11.88 -12.71
C ARG A 196 -14.76 10.87 -13.46
N GLY A 197 -14.22 9.71 -13.85
CA GLY A 197 -14.90 8.75 -14.72
C GLY A 197 -15.13 9.23 -16.16
N GLU A 198 -14.35 10.20 -16.65
CA GLU A 198 -14.38 10.69 -18.02
C GLU A 198 -13.84 9.66 -19.04
N VAL A 199 -13.91 9.98 -20.34
CA VAL A 199 -13.35 9.15 -21.41
C VAL A 199 -11.82 9.23 -21.41
N VAL A 200 -11.19 8.13 -20.97
CA VAL A 200 -9.74 7.88 -20.92
C VAL A 200 -9.16 7.65 -22.33
N ASP A 201 -8.05 8.34 -22.64
CA ASP A 201 -7.36 8.27 -23.93
C ASP A 201 -5.83 8.09 -23.78
N ALA A 202 -5.07 8.15 -24.88
CA ALA A 202 -3.61 7.95 -24.88
C ALA A 202 -2.85 8.91 -23.96
N ARG A 203 -3.34 10.14 -23.76
CA ARG A 203 -2.71 11.15 -22.89
C ARG A 203 -2.98 10.93 -21.40
N SER A 204 -3.88 10.01 -21.06
CA SER A 204 -4.05 9.49 -19.70
C SER A 204 -2.83 8.66 -19.28
N ASP A 205 -2.36 7.77 -20.15
CA ASP A 205 -1.14 6.97 -19.91
C ASP A 205 0.10 7.88 -19.76
N LEU A 206 0.17 9.00 -20.49
CA LEU A 206 1.26 9.98 -20.38
C LEU A 206 1.24 10.72 -19.04
N TYR A 207 0.06 10.99 -18.49
CA TYR A 207 -0.08 11.56 -17.14
C TYR A 207 0.42 10.59 -16.07
N SER A 208 -0.02 9.33 -16.12
CA SER A 208 0.45 8.27 -15.22
C SER A 208 1.96 8.01 -15.35
N THR A 209 2.50 8.14 -16.57
CA THR A 209 3.96 8.11 -16.81
C THR A 209 4.67 9.33 -16.21
N GLY A 210 4.00 10.48 -16.11
CA GLY A 210 4.45 11.65 -15.35
C GLY A 210 4.50 11.40 -13.84
N CYS A 211 3.51 10.68 -13.28
CA CYS A 211 3.51 10.27 -11.86
C CYS A 211 4.70 9.33 -11.57
N LEU A 212 4.89 8.32 -12.43
CA LEU A 212 6.02 7.40 -12.38
C LEU A 212 7.38 8.12 -12.46
N LEU A 213 7.53 9.09 -13.37
CA LEU A 213 8.78 9.85 -13.51
C LEU A 213 9.03 10.76 -12.30
N PHE A 214 7.98 11.38 -11.73
CA PHE A 214 8.10 12.14 -10.49
C PHE A 214 8.60 11.25 -9.34
N GLU A 215 8.00 10.06 -9.18
CA GLU A 215 8.34 9.12 -8.12
C GLU A 215 9.75 8.55 -8.27
N LEU A 216 10.15 8.11 -9.47
CA LEU A 216 11.51 7.67 -9.75
C LEU A 216 12.56 8.72 -9.38
N LEU A 217 12.27 10.01 -9.61
CA LEU A 217 13.20 11.11 -9.32
C LEU A 217 13.19 11.55 -7.84
N THR A 218 12.19 11.17 -7.03
CA THR A 218 11.99 11.72 -5.68
C THR A 218 11.76 10.69 -4.57
N GLY A 219 11.65 9.41 -4.92
CA GLY A 219 11.31 8.33 -3.99
C GLY A 219 9.84 8.31 -3.54
N GLN A 220 8.99 9.22 -4.03
CA GLN A 220 7.63 9.42 -3.55
C GLN A 220 6.66 9.83 -4.68
N PRO A 221 5.41 9.35 -4.72
CA PRO A 221 4.44 9.80 -5.71
C PRO A 221 4.06 11.29 -5.52
N PRO A 222 3.63 12.00 -6.59
CA PRO A 222 3.37 13.45 -6.54
C PRO A 222 2.19 13.84 -5.65
N PHE A 223 1.34 12.88 -5.29
CA PHE A 223 0.12 13.03 -4.49
C PHE A 223 0.01 11.87 -3.49
N GLN A 224 -0.34 12.19 -2.25
CA GLN A 224 -0.33 11.28 -1.10
C GLN A 224 -1.43 11.70 -0.11
N GLY A 225 -2.12 10.72 0.48
CA GLY A 225 -3.17 10.96 1.46
C GLY A 225 -3.77 9.64 1.95
N ASP A 226 -4.48 9.69 3.07
CA ASP A 226 -4.85 8.52 3.87
C ASP A 226 -5.97 7.67 3.24
N SER A 227 -6.57 8.12 2.15
CA SER A 227 -7.56 7.37 1.37
C SER A 227 -7.36 7.52 -0.14
N ALA A 228 -7.81 6.51 -0.89
CA ALA A 228 -7.81 6.53 -2.36
C ALA A 228 -8.61 7.72 -2.93
N VAL A 229 -9.67 8.15 -2.23
CA VAL A 229 -10.53 9.29 -2.61
C VAL A 229 -9.79 10.61 -2.42
N ALA A 230 -9.04 10.78 -1.32
CA ALA A 230 -8.21 11.96 -1.10
C ALA A 230 -7.13 12.11 -2.18
N VAL A 231 -6.42 11.02 -2.51
CA VAL A 231 -5.42 11.02 -3.59
C VAL A 231 -6.06 11.33 -4.95
N ALA A 232 -7.24 10.76 -5.26
CA ALA A 232 -7.99 11.08 -6.48
C ALA A 232 -8.42 12.56 -6.53
N TYR A 233 -8.82 13.17 -5.40
CA TYR A 233 -9.12 14.60 -5.32
C TYR A 233 -7.88 15.47 -5.64
N GLN A 234 -6.72 15.12 -5.08
CA GLN A 234 -5.45 15.80 -5.38
C GLN A 234 -5.10 15.71 -6.89
N HIS A 235 -5.26 14.52 -7.50
CA HIS A 235 -5.13 14.37 -8.96
C HIS A 235 -6.12 15.27 -9.73
N VAL A 236 -7.34 15.49 -9.25
CA VAL A 236 -8.34 16.36 -9.92
C VAL A 236 -8.12 17.86 -9.70
N ARG A 237 -7.60 18.29 -8.53
CA ARG A 237 -7.59 19.70 -8.10
C ARG A 237 -6.21 20.30 -7.81
N GLU A 238 -5.32 19.58 -7.14
CA GLU A 238 -4.09 20.17 -6.60
C GLU A 238 -2.93 20.16 -7.60
N MET A 239 -2.17 21.25 -7.69
CA MET A 239 -0.98 21.27 -8.55
C MET A 239 0.16 20.49 -7.89
N PRO A 240 0.87 19.61 -8.62
CA PRO A 240 1.98 18.86 -8.06
C PRO A 240 3.15 19.80 -7.73
N ARG A 241 3.99 19.40 -6.78
CA ARG A 241 5.28 20.07 -6.52
C ARG A 241 6.21 19.86 -7.72
N THR A 242 7.24 20.69 -7.87
CA THR A 242 8.35 20.31 -8.76
C THR A 242 9.15 19.18 -8.12
N PRO A 243 9.67 18.20 -8.91
CA PRO A 243 10.67 17.26 -8.43
C PRO A 243 11.83 17.95 -7.70
N SER A 244 12.35 19.05 -8.24
CA SER A 244 13.42 19.87 -7.62
C SER A 244 13.08 20.47 -6.25
N ALA A 245 11.79 20.61 -5.90
CA ALA A 245 11.36 21.06 -4.57
C ALA A 245 11.33 19.93 -3.54
N VAL A 246 11.52 18.68 -3.96
CA VAL A 246 11.69 17.49 -3.10
C VAL A 246 13.16 17.07 -3.08
N THR A 247 13.78 16.94 -4.27
CA THR A 247 15.19 16.53 -4.45
C THR A 247 15.96 17.66 -5.18
N PRO A 248 16.70 18.52 -4.46
CA PRO A 248 17.28 19.74 -5.03
C PRO A 248 18.29 19.58 -6.17
N ASP A 249 18.88 18.39 -6.35
CA ASP A 249 19.86 18.13 -7.42
C ASP A 249 19.22 17.90 -8.81
N ILE A 250 17.89 17.87 -8.91
CA ILE A 250 17.17 17.68 -10.18
C ILE A 250 17.21 18.96 -11.04
N PRO A 251 17.67 18.90 -12.31
CA PRO A 251 17.62 20.02 -13.23
C PRO A 251 16.19 20.48 -13.58
N GLU A 252 15.99 21.80 -13.69
CA GLU A 252 14.74 22.45 -14.14
C GLU A 252 14.18 21.86 -15.45
N ALA A 253 15.04 21.33 -16.33
CA ALA A 253 14.63 20.67 -17.56
C ALA A 253 13.72 19.45 -17.29
N LEU A 254 13.99 18.67 -16.23
CA LEU A 254 13.16 17.53 -15.83
C LEU A 254 11.88 17.98 -15.11
N ASP A 255 11.92 19.01 -14.28
CA ASP A 255 10.70 19.62 -13.70
C ASP A 255 9.70 19.99 -14.81
N ARG A 256 10.20 20.60 -15.90
CA ARG A 256 9.35 21.00 -17.04
C ARG A 256 8.74 19.81 -17.77
N VAL A 257 9.49 18.72 -17.96
CA VAL A 257 8.96 17.47 -18.54
C VAL A 257 7.88 16.86 -17.64
N VAL A 258 8.15 16.77 -16.33
CA VAL A 258 7.22 16.19 -15.34
C VAL A 258 5.94 17.03 -15.21
N LEU A 259 6.04 18.35 -15.05
CA LEU A 259 4.87 19.22 -14.94
C LEU A 259 4.01 19.22 -16.22
N LYS A 260 4.62 19.16 -17.41
CA LYS A 260 3.87 19.03 -18.68
C LYS A 260 3.18 17.67 -18.81
N ALA A 261 3.75 16.59 -18.28
CA ALA A 261 3.05 15.31 -18.21
C ALA A 261 1.88 15.35 -17.20
N LEU A 262 2.09 15.99 -16.05
CA LEU A 262 1.11 16.12 -14.95
C LEU A 262 0.09 17.26 -15.14
N ALA A 263 -0.02 17.83 -16.34
CA ALA A 263 -1.01 18.87 -16.65
C ALA A 263 -2.44 18.37 -16.40
N LYS A 264 -3.29 19.22 -15.80
CA LYS A 264 -4.66 18.82 -15.44
C LYS A 264 -5.55 18.70 -16.66
N ASP A 265 -5.48 19.66 -17.60
CA ASP A 265 -6.08 19.50 -18.93
C ASP A 265 -5.22 18.56 -19.79
N ARG A 266 -5.86 17.69 -20.56
CA ARG A 266 -5.20 16.78 -21.51
C ARG A 266 -4.68 17.48 -22.75
N GLU A 267 -5.20 18.65 -23.14
CA GLU A 267 -4.69 19.42 -24.29
C GLU A 267 -3.39 20.18 -23.96
N GLU A 268 -3.08 20.38 -22.68
CA GLU A 268 -1.81 20.98 -22.22
C GLU A 268 -0.66 19.97 -22.07
N ARG A 269 -0.99 18.66 -22.09
CA ARG A 269 -0.02 17.56 -22.02
C ARG A 269 0.78 17.39 -23.31
N TYR A 270 1.70 16.43 -23.30
CA TYR A 270 2.25 15.88 -24.53
C TYR A 270 1.14 15.28 -25.41
N SER A 271 1.24 15.51 -26.73
CA SER A 271 0.31 14.97 -27.73
C SER A 271 0.36 13.44 -27.82
N ASP A 272 1.54 12.87 -27.56
CA ASP A 272 1.89 11.48 -27.80
C ASP A 272 3.17 11.11 -27.01
N ALA A 273 3.43 9.81 -26.88
CA ALA A 273 4.59 9.28 -26.16
C ALA A 273 5.94 9.60 -26.83
N ALA A 274 5.97 9.85 -28.14
CA ALA A 274 7.21 10.14 -28.87
C ALA A 274 7.73 11.54 -28.54
N ALA A 275 6.83 12.53 -28.45
CA ALA A 275 7.13 13.88 -28.00
C ALA A 275 7.65 13.91 -26.55
N MET A 276 6.98 13.21 -25.63
CA MET A 276 7.43 13.12 -24.23
C MET A 276 8.82 12.47 -24.11
N ARG A 277 9.06 11.40 -24.88
CA ARG A 277 10.36 10.69 -24.91
C ARG A 277 11.48 11.53 -25.55
N ALA A 278 11.14 12.41 -26.49
CA ALA A 278 12.10 13.34 -27.08
C ALA A 278 12.53 14.42 -26.06
N ASP A 279 11.57 15.03 -25.37
CA ASP A 279 11.82 16.03 -24.33
C ASP A 279 12.61 15.45 -23.14
N LEU A 280 12.25 14.25 -22.65
CA LEU A 280 12.98 13.57 -21.58
C LEU A 280 14.45 13.30 -21.97
N ARG A 281 14.70 12.82 -23.19
CA ARG A 281 16.06 12.60 -23.71
C ARG A 281 16.83 13.91 -23.93
N ALA A 282 16.15 15.02 -24.19
CA ALA A 282 16.78 16.34 -24.26
C ALA A 282 17.15 16.84 -22.85
N ALA A 283 16.25 16.69 -21.87
CA ALA A 283 16.47 17.11 -20.49
C ALA A 283 17.74 16.49 -19.87
N VAL A 284 17.89 15.16 -19.97
CA VAL A 284 19.04 14.42 -19.41
C VAL A 284 20.38 14.83 -20.06
N ARG A 285 20.37 15.24 -21.33
CA ARG A 285 21.57 15.73 -22.02
C ARG A 285 21.88 17.22 -21.75
N GLY A 286 21.03 17.94 -21.02
CA GLY A 286 21.10 19.39 -20.88
C GLY A 286 20.73 20.17 -22.16
N ASP A 287 20.05 19.53 -23.11
CA ASP A 287 19.51 20.18 -24.30
C ASP A 287 18.24 21.00 -23.95
N ARG A 288 17.79 21.82 -24.91
CA ARG A 288 16.55 22.59 -24.74
C ARG A 288 15.31 21.71 -24.96
N VAL A 289 14.53 21.51 -23.89
CA VAL A 289 13.18 20.91 -23.96
C VAL A 289 12.13 21.90 -24.50
N GLU A 290 11.12 21.38 -25.19
CA GLU A 290 9.94 22.10 -25.69
C GLU A 290 8.88 22.35 -24.62
N ALA A 291 8.87 21.57 -23.53
CA ALA A 291 8.00 21.82 -22.38
C ALA A 291 8.12 23.28 -21.86
N PRO A 292 7.02 23.98 -21.53
CA PRO A 292 7.06 25.36 -21.06
C PRO A 292 7.78 25.47 -19.70
N ALA A 293 8.19 26.68 -19.32
CA ALA A 293 8.89 26.93 -18.05
C ALA A 293 7.99 26.61 -16.84
N THR A 294 8.59 26.18 -15.73
CA THR A 294 7.86 25.77 -14.50
C THR A 294 6.90 26.84 -13.99
N ALA A 295 7.27 28.12 -14.11
CA ALA A 295 6.46 29.27 -13.71
C ALA A 295 5.12 29.43 -14.46
N VAL A 296 4.91 28.74 -15.58
CA VAL A 296 3.61 28.70 -16.29
C VAL A 296 2.58 27.84 -15.55
N TRP A 297 3.05 26.86 -14.77
CA TRP A 297 2.24 25.92 -14.00
C TRP A 297 2.01 26.34 -12.55
N ALA A 298 2.65 27.44 -12.11
CA ALA A 298 2.44 27.97 -10.77
C ALA A 298 1.04 28.58 -10.65
N ALA A 299 0.32 28.27 -9.56
CA ALA A 299 -0.95 28.93 -9.27
C ALA A 299 -0.75 30.46 -9.18
N PRO A 300 -1.71 31.27 -9.69
CA PRO A 300 -1.64 32.71 -9.52
C PRO A 300 -1.61 33.06 -8.03
N PRO A 301 -0.76 34.01 -7.58
CA PRO A 301 -0.67 34.37 -6.17
C PRO A 301 -2.02 34.91 -5.67
N PRO A 302 -2.38 34.65 -4.40
CA PRO A 302 -3.63 35.15 -3.83
C PRO A 302 -3.69 36.68 -3.91
N PRO A 303 -4.85 37.28 -4.21
CA PRO A 303 -5.01 38.72 -4.36
C PRO A 303 -4.85 39.43 -3.00
N GLY A 304 -3.60 39.74 -2.64
CA GLY A 304 -3.25 40.39 -1.37
C GLY A 304 -1.74 40.56 -1.14
N SER A 305 -0.89 39.71 -1.72
CA SER A 305 0.58 39.81 -1.61
C SER A 305 1.14 40.92 -2.53
N GLY A 306 0.98 42.18 -2.10
CA GLY A 306 1.39 43.36 -2.88
C GLY A 306 2.90 43.49 -3.09
N GLY A 307 3.30 43.95 -4.29
CA GLY A 307 4.72 44.06 -4.68
C GLY A 307 5.01 44.79 -5.99
N SER A 308 4.17 45.74 -6.42
CA SER A 308 4.34 46.46 -7.69
C SER A 308 5.67 47.25 -7.74
N PRO A 309 6.59 46.94 -8.67
CA PRO A 309 7.85 47.68 -8.79
C PRO A 309 7.62 49.02 -9.50
N THR A 310 7.57 50.11 -8.74
CA THR A 310 7.45 51.48 -9.25
C THR A 310 8.56 51.81 -10.26
N GLN A 311 8.21 51.88 -11.55
CA GLN A 311 9.15 52.38 -12.56
C GLN A 311 9.34 53.90 -12.43
N VAL A 312 10.60 54.33 -12.36
CA VAL A 312 10.97 55.73 -12.12
C VAL A 312 11.11 56.47 -13.44
N MET A 313 10.18 57.39 -13.72
CA MET A 313 10.30 58.34 -14.83
C MET A 313 11.35 59.41 -14.50
N ALA A 314 12.48 59.39 -15.22
CA ALA A 314 13.58 60.32 -15.01
C ALA A 314 13.37 61.67 -15.75
N ALA A 315 13.78 62.78 -15.12
CA ALA A 315 13.76 64.10 -15.73
C ALA A 315 15.11 64.46 -16.38
N GLY A 316 15.07 65.10 -17.56
CA GLY A 316 16.26 65.56 -18.31
C GLY A 316 16.03 66.91 -19.00
N GLY A 317 17.08 67.75 -19.06
CA GLY A 317 17.01 69.15 -19.48
C GLY A 317 17.30 69.45 -20.97
N PRO A 318 17.26 70.74 -21.37
CA PRO A 318 17.22 71.22 -22.77
C PRO A 318 18.62 71.55 -23.37
N PRO A 319 18.70 71.94 -24.67
CA PRO A 319 18.81 73.40 -24.97
C PRO A 319 18.19 73.94 -26.30
N THR A 320 17.86 75.24 -26.26
CA THR A 320 17.95 76.38 -27.25
C THR A 320 18.47 76.08 -28.68
N ALA A 321 17.92 76.60 -29.80
CA ALA A 321 17.99 78.00 -30.34
C ALA A 321 17.24 78.11 -31.73
N THR A 322 16.97 79.25 -32.44
CA THR A 322 16.86 80.71 -32.14
C THR A 322 16.26 81.52 -33.34
N MET A 323 15.51 82.62 -33.09
CA MET A 323 15.06 83.74 -33.99
C MET A 323 14.28 83.39 -35.30
N VAL A 324 13.58 84.27 -36.05
CA VAL A 324 13.44 85.76 -36.20
C VAL A 324 11.93 86.07 -36.49
N GLY A 325 11.27 87.22 -36.28
CA GLY A 325 11.62 88.59 -35.84
C GLY A 325 10.37 89.52 -35.81
N ALA A 326 10.46 90.80 -36.23
CA ALA A 326 9.35 91.79 -36.30
C ALA A 326 9.49 92.74 -37.53
N PRO A 327 8.50 93.60 -37.88
CA PRO A 327 8.42 94.94 -37.26
C PRO A 327 7.01 95.60 -37.09
N VAL A 328 7.04 96.76 -36.43
CA VAL A 328 6.03 97.73 -35.90
C VAL A 328 4.80 98.20 -36.74
N THR A 329 3.85 98.79 -35.99
CA THR A 329 2.71 99.66 -36.39
C THR A 329 3.14 101.08 -36.82
N PRO A 330 2.20 101.93 -37.35
CA PRO A 330 1.62 103.00 -36.48
C PRO A 330 0.16 103.46 -36.76
N GLU A 331 -0.43 104.03 -35.71
CA GLU A 331 -1.37 105.19 -35.52
C GLU A 331 -2.37 105.76 -36.58
N GLU A 332 -3.52 106.24 -36.03
CA GLU A 332 -4.35 107.44 -36.41
C GLU A 332 -5.17 107.45 -37.75
N GLU A 333 -6.36 108.09 -37.89
CA GLU A 333 -7.37 108.71 -36.98
C GLU A 333 -8.77 108.79 -37.68
N ASP A 334 -9.82 109.30 -37.00
CA ASP A 334 -11.12 109.83 -37.53
C ASP A 334 -12.15 108.92 -38.31
N GLU A 335 -13.49 109.09 -38.25
CA GLU A 335 -14.37 109.88 -37.36
C GLU A 335 -15.86 109.37 -37.28
N LYS A 336 -16.56 109.72 -36.18
CA LYS A 336 -18.04 109.94 -36.01
C LYS A 336 -19.11 108.88 -36.38
N ARG A 337 -19.44 108.04 -35.37
CA ARG A 337 -20.79 107.86 -34.71
C ARG A 337 -22.11 107.77 -35.55
N SER A 338 -22.88 106.69 -35.33
CA SER A 338 -24.37 106.77 -35.28
C SER A 338 -25.07 105.71 -34.37
N ARG A 339 -25.65 106.20 -33.26
CA ARG A 339 -26.87 105.77 -32.51
C ARG A 339 -27.39 104.30 -32.46
N TRP A 340 -26.57 103.25 -32.58
CA TRP A 340 -26.95 101.84 -32.27
C TRP A 340 -27.59 101.65 -30.88
N TRP A 341 -26.96 102.22 -29.84
CA TRP A 341 -27.02 101.76 -28.44
C TRP A 341 -28.41 101.67 -27.76
N VAL A 342 -29.44 102.32 -28.29
CA VAL A 342 -30.80 102.26 -27.72
C VAL A 342 -31.44 100.88 -27.91
N TRP A 343 -31.19 100.22 -29.04
CA TRP A 343 -31.69 98.85 -29.28
C TRP A 343 -30.97 97.80 -28.42
N LEU A 344 -29.68 98.02 -28.12
CA LEU A 344 -28.87 97.11 -27.31
C LEU A 344 -29.41 97.02 -25.87
N LEU A 345 -29.80 98.15 -25.28
CA LEU A 345 -30.34 98.20 -23.91
C LEU A 345 -31.71 97.51 -23.78
N LEU A 346 -32.57 97.58 -24.80
CA LEU A 346 -33.85 96.85 -24.80
C LEU A 346 -33.66 95.34 -24.89
N VAL A 347 -32.71 94.87 -25.70
CA VAL A 347 -32.38 93.43 -25.79
C VAL A 347 -31.76 92.93 -24.48
N ILE A 348 -30.85 93.70 -23.86
CA ILE A 348 -30.26 93.34 -22.56
C ILE A 348 -31.32 93.31 -21.45
N ALA A 349 -32.26 94.25 -21.42
CA ALA A 349 -33.36 94.24 -20.45
C ALA A 349 -34.28 93.03 -20.62
N LEU A 350 -34.59 92.64 -21.87
CA LEU A 350 -35.40 91.46 -22.16
C LEU A 350 -34.66 90.16 -21.76
N LEU A 351 -33.37 90.05 -22.07
CA LEU A 351 -32.52 88.92 -21.66
C LEU A 351 -32.37 88.84 -20.13
N ALA A 352 -32.31 89.97 -19.42
CA ALA A 352 -32.28 89.98 -17.96
C ALA A 352 -33.61 89.48 -17.35
N ILE A 353 -34.76 89.86 -17.92
CA ILE A 353 -36.07 89.35 -17.48
C ILE A 353 -36.20 87.86 -17.77
N VAL A 354 -35.81 87.40 -18.97
CA VAL A 354 -35.78 85.96 -19.30
C VAL A 354 -34.82 85.21 -18.38
N GLY A 355 -33.64 85.75 -18.08
CA GLY A 355 -32.67 85.16 -17.16
C GLY A 355 -33.18 85.06 -15.72
N VAL A 356 -33.91 86.07 -15.22
CA VAL A 356 -34.56 86.02 -13.90
C VAL A 356 -35.71 85.02 -13.87
N VAL A 357 -36.53 84.93 -14.92
CA VAL A 357 -37.58 83.90 -15.02
C VAL A 357 -36.97 82.50 -15.11
N TRP A 358 -35.89 82.31 -15.86
CA TRP A 358 -35.18 81.04 -15.98
C TRP A 358 -34.53 80.63 -14.64
N ALA A 359 -33.91 81.58 -13.92
CA ALA A 359 -33.37 81.34 -12.58
C ALA A 359 -34.45 81.02 -11.53
N LEU A 360 -35.64 81.65 -11.62
CA LEU A 360 -36.78 81.37 -10.73
C LEU A 360 -37.52 80.06 -11.06
N VAL A 361 -37.37 79.53 -12.28
CA VAL A 361 -37.96 78.24 -12.70
C VAL A 361 -37.00 77.07 -12.44
N ILE A 362 -35.68 77.29 -12.45
CA ILE A 362 -34.67 76.26 -12.14
C ILE A 362 -34.30 76.22 -10.66
N GLY A 363 -34.20 77.39 -9.99
CA GLY A 363 -33.80 77.50 -8.59
C GLY A 363 -34.86 77.08 -7.56
N ASN A 364 -35.86 76.31 -7.97
CA ASN A 364 -36.94 75.84 -7.09
C ASN A 364 -37.44 74.43 -7.48
N GLN A 365 -36.56 73.59 -8.04
CA GLN A 365 -36.73 72.14 -7.87
C GLN A 365 -36.31 71.80 -6.45
N ASP A 366 -37.25 71.33 -5.63
CA ASP A 366 -36.92 70.62 -4.41
C ASP A 366 -36.30 69.28 -4.80
N ASP A 367 -35.08 69.00 -4.35
CA ASP A 367 -34.47 67.66 -4.43
C ASP A 367 -35.24 66.73 -3.47
N GLN A 368 -36.42 66.28 -3.90
CA GLN A 368 -37.10 65.16 -3.27
C GLN A 368 -36.31 63.90 -3.63
N PRO A 369 -35.88 63.08 -2.66
CA PRO A 369 -35.22 61.82 -2.96
C PRO A 369 -36.16 60.97 -3.82
N ALA A 370 -35.62 60.33 -4.86
CA ALA A 370 -36.41 59.41 -5.66
C ALA A 370 -36.84 58.25 -4.75
N ILE A 371 -38.13 57.93 -4.75
CA ILE A 371 -38.67 56.80 -4.01
C ILE A 371 -38.75 55.61 -4.96
N VAL A 372 -38.14 54.50 -4.57
CA VAL A 372 -38.04 53.26 -5.33
C VAL A 372 -38.73 52.12 -4.56
N GLU A 373 -39.19 51.10 -5.28
CA GLU A 373 -39.93 49.96 -4.72
C GLU A 373 -38.97 48.78 -4.52
N VAL A 374 -38.95 48.18 -3.31
CA VAL A 374 -38.06 47.05 -3.01
C VAL A 374 -38.47 45.82 -3.83
N PRO A 375 -37.58 45.27 -4.69
CA PRO A 375 -37.90 44.12 -5.51
C PRO A 375 -37.98 42.83 -4.67
N SER A 376 -38.74 41.85 -5.15
CA SER A 376 -38.81 40.53 -4.52
C SER A 376 -37.48 39.77 -4.68
N VAL A 377 -36.70 39.67 -3.61
CA VAL A 377 -35.44 38.91 -3.58
C VAL A 377 -35.59 37.45 -3.14
N ALA A 378 -36.73 37.04 -2.58
CA ALA A 378 -36.94 35.67 -2.09
C ALA A 378 -36.73 34.62 -3.20
N GLY A 379 -35.96 33.56 -2.89
CA GLY A 379 -35.55 32.51 -3.82
C GLY A 379 -34.41 32.87 -4.78
N LEU A 380 -33.90 34.11 -4.77
CA LEU A 380 -32.73 34.51 -5.58
C LEU A 380 -31.43 34.20 -4.85
N THR A 381 -30.37 33.85 -5.59
CA THR A 381 -29.02 33.76 -5.01
C THR A 381 -28.50 35.15 -4.60
N GLN A 382 -27.49 35.24 -3.73
CA GLN A 382 -26.90 36.53 -3.33
C GLN A 382 -26.47 37.41 -4.52
N VAL A 383 -26.03 36.82 -5.63
CA VAL A 383 -25.62 37.58 -6.83
C VAL A 383 -26.84 38.18 -7.55
N GLU A 384 -27.91 37.40 -7.69
CA GLU A 384 -29.16 37.84 -8.35
C GLU A 384 -29.94 38.82 -7.46
N ALA A 385 -30.00 38.59 -6.15
CA ALA A 385 -30.59 39.50 -5.18
C ALA A 385 -29.86 40.85 -5.15
N ARG A 386 -28.51 40.84 -5.20
CA ARG A 386 -27.71 42.07 -5.32
C ARG A 386 -28.03 42.80 -6.63
N GLN A 387 -28.03 42.09 -7.76
CA GLN A 387 -28.31 42.72 -9.05
C GLN A 387 -29.74 43.30 -9.11
N ALA A 388 -30.75 42.59 -8.60
CA ALA A 388 -32.13 43.07 -8.56
C ALA A 388 -32.28 44.37 -7.75
N LEU A 389 -31.55 44.49 -6.63
CA LEU A 389 -31.50 45.70 -5.80
C LEU A 389 -30.69 46.83 -6.49
N GLU A 390 -29.53 46.53 -7.05
CA GLU A 390 -28.71 47.50 -7.79
C GLU A 390 -29.45 48.07 -9.02
N ASP A 391 -30.25 47.25 -9.72
CA ASP A 391 -31.12 47.67 -10.84
C ASP A 391 -32.26 48.63 -10.38
N GLN A 392 -32.56 48.72 -9.08
CA GLN A 392 -33.46 49.72 -8.47
C GLN A 392 -32.71 50.83 -7.71
N GLY A 393 -31.37 50.89 -7.78
CA GLY A 393 -30.58 51.86 -7.03
C GLY A 393 -30.50 51.60 -5.52
N LEU A 394 -30.73 50.35 -5.08
CA LEU A 394 -30.67 49.92 -3.68
C LEU A 394 -29.40 49.14 -3.36
N ILE A 395 -29.02 49.14 -2.09
CA ILE A 395 -27.79 48.51 -1.61
C ILE A 395 -28.14 47.26 -0.80
N LEU A 396 -27.70 46.08 -1.26
CA LEU A 396 -27.83 44.85 -0.47
C LEU A 396 -26.83 44.86 0.70
N ASP A 397 -27.33 44.71 1.92
CA ASP A 397 -26.54 44.25 3.07
C ASP A 397 -26.93 42.80 3.44
N ASN A 398 -25.97 42.04 3.96
CA ASN A 398 -26.14 40.63 4.28
C ASN A 398 -26.35 40.48 5.80
N ALA A 399 -27.61 40.38 6.21
CA ALA A 399 -28.00 40.29 7.61
C ALA A 399 -27.84 38.88 8.21
N GLY A 400 -27.33 37.93 7.42
CA GLY A 400 -26.87 36.62 7.86
C GLY A 400 -27.67 35.45 7.27
N THR A 401 -27.48 34.28 7.87
CA THR A 401 -28.15 33.03 7.48
C THR A 401 -29.20 32.62 8.50
N GLU A 402 -30.34 32.11 8.03
CA GLU A 402 -31.39 31.50 8.84
C GLU A 402 -31.80 30.14 8.26
N ALA A 403 -32.26 29.21 9.11
CA ALA A 403 -32.65 27.87 8.67
C ALA A 403 -33.93 27.93 7.82
N SER A 404 -33.98 27.13 6.75
CA SER A 404 -35.15 27.04 5.86
C SER A 404 -35.26 25.68 5.18
N GLU A 405 -36.48 25.12 5.20
CA GLU A 405 -36.89 23.96 4.41
C GLU A 405 -37.45 24.35 3.02
N GLU A 406 -37.76 25.64 2.79
CA GLU A 406 -38.43 26.13 1.57
C GLU A 406 -37.44 26.61 0.49
N TYR A 407 -36.26 27.08 0.88
CA TYR A 407 -35.26 27.68 0.00
C TYR A 407 -33.90 26.96 0.14
N GLU A 408 -33.23 26.69 -0.97
CA GLU A 408 -31.92 26.01 -0.99
C GLU A 408 -30.82 26.90 -0.38
N GLU A 409 -29.75 26.28 0.14
CA GLU A 409 -28.63 26.99 0.78
C GLU A 409 -28.10 28.14 -0.11
N GLY A 410 -28.00 29.35 0.46
CA GLY A 410 -27.54 30.54 -0.26
C GLY A 410 -28.57 31.25 -1.16
N GLN A 411 -29.81 30.75 -1.23
CA GLN A 411 -30.97 31.52 -1.72
C GLN A 411 -31.48 32.46 -0.62
N ALA A 412 -31.96 33.65 -0.98
CA ALA A 412 -32.53 34.59 -0.02
C ALA A 412 -33.91 34.12 0.48
N THR A 413 -34.13 34.17 1.80
CA THR A 413 -35.41 33.79 2.43
C THR A 413 -36.36 34.99 2.52
N ARG A 414 -35.84 36.15 2.95
CA ARG A 414 -36.59 37.40 3.19
C ARG A 414 -35.68 38.63 3.16
N SER A 415 -36.29 39.80 3.08
CA SER A 415 -35.63 41.11 3.23
C SER A 415 -36.32 42.01 4.25
N ASP A 416 -35.58 42.98 4.78
CA ASP A 416 -36.08 44.14 5.50
C ASP A 416 -35.43 45.41 4.90
N PRO A 417 -36.20 46.35 4.30
CA PRO A 417 -37.65 46.35 4.17
C PRO A 417 -38.23 45.23 3.27
N GLU A 418 -39.53 44.97 3.40
CA GLU A 418 -40.22 43.90 2.68
C GLU A 418 -40.41 44.22 1.18
N ALA A 419 -40.54 43.18 0.35
CA ALA A 419 -40.77 43.32 -1.08
C ALA A 419 -42.08 44.08 -1.38
N GLY A 420 -41.99 45.15 -2.17
CA GLY A 420 -43.08 46.09 -2.43
C GLY A 420 -43.13 47.31 -1.50
N GLU A 421 -42.23 47.42 -0.50
CA GLU A 421 -42.11 48.63 0.30
C GLU A 421 -41.40 49.76 -0.48
N GLN A 422 -41.72 51.01 -0.15
CA GLN A 422 -41.23 52.21 -0.83
C GLN A 422 -40.17 52.92 0.02
N VAL A 423 -38.94 52.99 -0.50
CA VAL A 423 -37.74 53.47 0.18
C VAL A 423 -37.03 54.55 -0.65
N GLU A 424 -36.13 55.33 -0.05
CA GLU A 424 -35.34 56.34 -0.78
C GLU A 424 -34.24 55.67 -1.63
N GLU A 425 -33.97 56.16 -2.84
CA GLU A 425 -32.87 55.69 -3.70
C GLU A 425 -31.52 55.77 -2.95
N GLY A 426 -30.74 54.68 -2.99
CA GLY A 426 -29.53 54.50 -2.18
C GLY A 426 -29.77 53.93 -0.78
N SER A 427 -31.01 53.59 -0.40
CA SER A 427 -31.30 52.88 0.86
C SER A 427 -30.68 51.49 0.90
N THR A 428 -30.30 51.05 2.10
CA THR A 428 -29.87 49.68 2.37
C THR A 428 -31.07 48.76 2.56
N VAL A 429 -31.01 47.55 2.00
CA VAL A 429 -31.95 46.46 2.24
C VAL A 429 -31.17 45.30 2.88
N GLU A 430 -31.53 44.95 4.11
CA GLU A 430 -31.02 43.78 4.82
C GLU A 430 -31.64 42.51 4.21
N VAL A 431 -30.81 41.55 3.78
CA VAL A 431 -31.26 40.28 3.20
C VAL A 431 -30.72 39.11 4.01
N TRP A 432 -31.60 38.15 4.31
CA TRP A 432 -31.25 36.88 4.94
C TRP A 432 -31.23 35.76 3.92
N PHE A 433 -30.33 34.80 4.12
CA PHE A 433 -30.11 33.66 3.22
C PHE A 433 -30.38 32.33 3.93
N SER A 434 -30.86 31.33 3.19
CA SER A 434 -31.07 29.98 3.72
C SER A 434 -29.72 29.35 4.09
N GLY A 435 -29.64 28.80 5.30
CA GLY A 435 -28.58 27.90 5.74
C GLY A 435 -28.91 26.41 5.54
N GLY A 436 -30.05 26.09 4.89
CA GLY A 436 -30.61 24.74 4.87
C GLY A 436 -31.49 24.41 6.10
N PRO A 437 -31.95 23.15 6.24
CA PRO A 437 -32.75 22.70 7.38
C PRO A 437 -31.90 22.50 8.66
N ASP A 438 -32.56 22.51 9.83
CA ASP A 438 -31.91 22.34 11.14
C ASP A 438 -31.16 21.01 11.29
N ASP A 439 -30.01 21.03 11.97
CA ASP A 439 -29.20 19.84 12.30
C ASP A 439 -29.91 18.84 13.22
N VAL A 440 -29.59 17.55 13.05
CA VAL A 440 -30.06 16.42 13.87
C VAL A 440 -28.89 15.75 14.58
N GLU A 441 -29.06 15.35 15.84
CA GLU A 441 -28.05 14.61 16.60
C GLU A 441 -28.03 13.11 16.22
N ILE A 442 -26.84 12.53 16.05
CA ILE A 442 -26.69 11.09 15.78
C ILE A 442 -27.12 10.26 17.01
N PRO A 443 -28.08 9.31 16.88
CA PRO A 443 -28.57 8.51 18.00
C PRO A 443 -27.52 7.52 18.53
N ASP A 444 -27.65 7.13 19.81
CA ASP A 444 -26.78 6.13 20.43
C ASP A 444 -27.11 4.72 19.94
N ILE A 445 -26.28 4.23 19.02
CA ILE A 445 -26.44 2.95 18.32
C ILE A 445 -25.29 1.96 18.62
N ILE A 446 -24.40 2.28 19.56
CA ILE A 446 -23.26 1.42 19.91
C ILE A 446 -23.74 0.12 20.54
N GLY A 447 -23.10 -1.00 20.18
CA GLY A 447 -23.50 -2.35 20.60
C GLY A 447 -24.78 -2.88 19.94
N LEU A 448 -25.53 -2.07 19.17
CA LEU A 448 -26.66 -2.56 18.37
C LEU A 448 -26.16 -3.34 17.15
N SER A 449 -26.94 -4.31 16.67
CA SER A 449 -26.67 -4.95 15.37
C SER A 449 -26.87 -3.95 14.22
N GLU A 450 -26.15 -4.16 13.10
CA GLU A 450 -26.27 -3.30 11.90
C GLU A 450 -27.74 -3.02 11.51
N GLN A 451 -28.61 -4.03 11.59
CA GLN A 451 -30.04 -3.90 11.26
C GLN A 451 -30.81 -2.99 12.23
N ALA A 452 -30.48 -3.01 13.53
CA ALA A 452 -31.12 -2.14 14.52
C ALA A 452 -30.56 -0.70 14.43
N ALA A 453 -29.25 -0.56 14.32
CA ALA A 453 -28.56 0.71 14.06
C ALA A 453 -29.09 1.41 12.79
N THR A 454 -29.32 0.64 11.71
CA THR A 454 -29.92 1.14 10.46
C THR A 454 -31.33 1.70 10.67
N ALA A 455 -32.13 1.12 11.57
CA ALA A 455 -33.49 1.57 11.84
C ALA A 455 -33.51 2.87 12.65
N GLU A 456 -32.73 2.95 13.74
CA GLU A 456 -32.62 4.16 14.57
C GLU A 456 -32.08 5.36 13.75
N LEU A 457 -31.09 5.13 12.87
CA LEU A 457 -30.60 6.18 11.96
C LEU A 457 -31.68 6.65 10.96
N GLN A 458 -32.50 5.75 10.43
CA GLN A 458 -33.59 6.12 9.51
C GLN A 458 -34.74 6.85 10.21
N ASP A 459 -35.09 6.45 11.43
CA ASP A 459 -36.10 7.15 12.24
C ASP A 459 -35.60 8.53 12.72
N ALA A 460 -34.27 8.72 12.84
CA ALA A 460 -33.61 10.02 13.01
C ALA A 460 -33.49 10.84 11.70
N GLY A 461 -33.93 10.33 10.54
CA GLY A 461 -33.82 11.03 9.26
C GLY A 461 -32.40 11.10 8.68
N LEU A 462 -31.49 10.27 9.17
CA LEU A 462 -30.12 10.09 8.68
C LEU A 462 -30.04 8.89 7.74
N VAL A 463 -28.91 8.71 7.05
CA VAL A 463 -28.69 7.52 6.19
C VAL A 463 -27.45 6.75 6.64
N VAL A 464 -27.47 5.43 6.43
CA VAL A 464 -26.29 4.59 6.69
C VAL A 464 -25.27 4.81 5.57
N GLY A 465 -24.06 5.21 5.96
CA GLY A 465 -22.92 5.43 5.08
C GLY A 465 -22.15 4.15 4.75
N SER A 466 -20.83 4.25 4.80
CA SER A 466 -19.93 3.11 4.64
C SER A 466 -19.93 2.19 5.85
N ARG A 467 -19.42 0.97 5.66
CA ARG A 467 -19.22 -0.04 6.72
C ARG A 467 -17.74 -0.39 6.77
N THR A 468 -17.13 -0.22 7.94
CA THR A 468 -15.78 -0.68 8.26
C THR A 468 -15.90 -1.86 9.23
N PHE A 469 -14.94 -2.78 9.22
CA PHE A 469 -14.89 -3.89 10.18
C PHE A 469 -13.58 -3.84 10.96
N GLU A 470 -13.66 -3.87 12.29
CA GLU A 470 -12.50 -3.81 13.19
C GLU A 470 -12.51 -4.96 14.21
N ILE A 471 -11.31 -5.35 14.66
CA ILE A 471 -11.14 -6.46 15.61
C ILE A 471 -11.40 -5.93 17.02
N ALA A 472 -12.67 -5.99 17.43
CA ALA A 472 -13.11 -5.59 18.77
C ALA A 472 -12.75 -6.64 19.85
N PRO A 473 -12.69 -6.23 21.14
CA PRO A 473 -12.50 -7.12 22.30
C PRO A 473 -13.52 -8.26 22.42
N GLU A 474 -13.33 -9.10 23.44
CA GLU A 474 -14.10 -10.34 23.61
C GLU A 474 -15.61 -10.18 23.85
N GLU A 475 -16.05 -9.06 24.41
CA GLU A 475 -17.44 -8.87 24.87
C GLU A 475 -18.41 -8.50 23.75
N ASP A 476 -17.92 -8.06 22.58
CA ASP A 476 -18.73 -7.52 21.49
C ASP A 476 -19.18 -8.60 20.47
N SER A 477 -20.38 -8.43 19.92
CA SER A 477 -20.98 -9.39 18.99
C SER A 477 -20.56 -9.12 17.54
N VAL A 478 -20.11 -10.14 16.81
CA VAL A 478 -19.80 -10.01 15.36
C VAL A 478 -20.98 -9.35 14.61
N GLY A 479 -20.73 -8.21 13.96
CA GLY A 479 -21.75 -7.41 13.29
C GLY A 479 -22.56 -6.44 14.16
N SER A 480 -22.20 -6.21 15.43
CA SER A 480 -22.64 -5.03 16.18
C SER A 480 -21.79 -3.80 15.86
N VAL A 481 -22.35 -2.60 16.07
CA VAL A 481 -21.66 -1.32 15.92
C VAL A 481 -20.68 -1.13 17.07
N LEU A 482 -19.42 -0.85 16.74
CA LEU A 482 -18.33 -0.52 17.66
C LEU A 482 -18.18 0.99 17.82
N ASP A 483 -18.27 1.74 16.72
CA ASP A 483 -18.16 3.20 16.66
C ASP A 483 -18.87 3.78 15.41
N THR A 484 -19.06 5.09 15.36
CA THR A 484 -19.69 5.79 14.22
C THR A 484 -18.88 7.01 13.77
N ASP A 485 -18.87 7.28 12.45
CA ASP A 485 -18.34 8.52 11.88
C ASP A 485 -19.41 9.19 10.99
N PRO A 486 -19.96 10.36 11.36
CA PRO A 486 -19.63 11.15 12.54
C PRO A 486 -20.08 10.50 13.86
N ALA A 487 -19.58 11.01 14.99
CA ALA A 487 -19.73 10.37 16.30
C ALA A 487 -21.15 10.53 16.89
N VAL A 488 -21.56 9.57 17.73
CA VAL A 488 -22.82 9.61 18.50
C VAL A 488 -22.98 10.94 19.25
N GLY A 489 -24.16 11.55 19.15
CA GLY A 489 -24.49 12.85 19.75
C GLY A 489 -23.92 14.06 19.00
N GLN A 490 -23.22 13.88 17.87
CA GLN A 490 -22.80 15.00 17.04
C GLN A 490 -24.00 15.54 16.22
N PRO A 491 -24.22 16.88 16.18
CA PRO A 491 -25.20 17.48 15.27
C PRO A 491 -24.69 17.41 13.82
N VAL A 492 -25.56 16.97 12.91
CA VAL A 492 -25.30 16.84 11.47
C VAL A 492 -26.56 17.17 10.65
N ALA A 493 -26.39 17.67 9.43
CA ALA A 493 -27.53 18.01 8.58
C ALA A 493 -28.42 16.78 8.28
N PRO A 494 -29.75 16.94 8.16
CA PRO A 494 -30.68 15.87 7.78
C PRO A 494 -30.23 15.13 6.52
N GLY A 495 -30.34 13.80 6.51
CA GLY A 495 -29.85 12.95 5.42
C GLY A 495 -28.33 12.75 5.35
N THR A 496 -27.56 13.24 6.34
CA THR A 496 -26.12 12.93 6.46
C THR A 496 -25.89 11.42 6.56
N ALA A 497 -24.82 10.96 5.90
CA ALA A 497 -24.39 9.57 5.92
C ALA A 497 -23.53 9.29 7.16
N VAL A 498 -24.03 8.46 8.07
CA VAL A 498 -23.29 7.97 9.24
C VAL A 498 -22.63 6.64 8.90
N ASN A 499 -21.30 6.64 8.83
CA ASN A 499 -20.48 5.45 8.68
C ASN A 499 -20.54 4.60 9.95
N LEU A 500 -20.57 3.27 9.79
CA LEU A 500 -20.59 2.31 10.89
C LEU A 500 -19.27 1.54 10.94
N VAL A 501 -18.59 1.58 12.08
CA VAL A 501 -17.54 0.61 12.40
C VAL A 501 -18.22 -0.58 13.06
N LEU A 502 -18.01 -1.78 12.52
CA LEU A 502 -18.66 -3.02 12.95
C LEU A 502 -17.62 -4.01 13.51
N VAL A 503 -18.04 -4.87 14.43
CA VAL A 503 -17.20 -5.96 14.96
C VAL A 503 -16.90 -6.99 13.85
N SER A 504 -15.62 -7.19 13.57
CA SER A 504 -15.11 -8.15 12.59
C SER A 504 -15.32 -9.61 12.99
N GLU A 505 -15.62 -10.47 12.00
CA GLU A 505 -15.64 -11.92 12.16
C GLU A 505 -14.22 -12.54 12.28
N TYR A 506 -13.18 -11.75 11.98
CA TYR A 506 -11.77 -12.15 12.00
C TYR A 506 -11.07 -11.74 13.32
N VAL A 507 -10.00 -12.48 13.63
CA VAL A 507 -9.04 -12.25 14.71
C VAL A 507 -7.63 -12.51 14.17
N GLN A 508 -6.61 -11.92 14.80
CA GLN A 508 -5.23 -12.19 14.44
C GLN A 508 -4.71 -13.46 15.12
N VAL A 509 -3.92 -14.25 14.40
CA VAL A 509 -3.23 -15.41 14.96
C VAL A 509 -2.00 -14.93 15.73
N PRO A 510 -1.87 -15.24 17.03
CA PRO A 510 -0.68 -14.89 17.81
C PRO A 510 0.58 -15.61 17.31
N ASP A 511 1.75 -15.07 17.64
CA ASP A 511 3.01 -15.83 17.57
C ASP A 511 3.11 -16.72 18.81
N LEU A 512 3.29 -18.02 18.58
CA LEU A 512 3.37 -19.06 19.61
C LEU A 512 4.79 -19.65 19.71
N SER A 513 5.72 -19.20 18.87
CA SER A 513 7.06 -19.78 18.71
C SER A 513 7.83 -19.79 20.04
N GLY A 514 8.25 -20.97 20.49
CA GLY A 514 8.99 -21.16 21.74
C GLY A 514 8.16 -21.10 23.03
N MET A 515 6.83 -20.92 22.95
CA MET A 515 5.95 -21.08 24.11
C MET A 515 5.85 -22.55 24.52
N THR A 516 5.54 -22.83 25.79
CA THR A 516 5.08 -24.18 26.17
C THR A 516 3.68 -24.46 25.60
N GLN A 517 3.32 -25.74 25.45
CA GLN A 517 1.99 -26.13 24.95
C GLN A 517 0.82 -25.46 25.71
N ASP A 518 0.94 -25.33 27.04
CA ASP A 518 -0.14 -24.79 27.89
C ASP A 518 -0.24 -23.25 27.79
N GLU A 519 0.89 -22.55 27.61
CA GLU A 519 0.91 -21.10 27.32
C GLU A 519 0.35 -20.81 25.93
N ALA A 520 0.70 -21.61 24.93
CA ALA A 520 0.18 -21.49 23.58
C ALA A 520 -1.32 -21.80 23.50
N ALA A 521 -1.80 -22.78 24.29
CA ALA A 521 -3.22 -23.09 24.43
C ALA A 521 -4.02 -21.91 25.00
N SER A 522 -3.57 -21.32 26.13
CA SER A 522 -4.21 -20.12 26.70
C SER A 522 -4.20 -18.97 25.69
N THR A 523 -3.04 -18.70 25.08
CA THR A 523 -2.89 -17.59 24.14
C THR A 523 -3.81 -17.72 22.91
N LEU A 524 -4.09 -18.94 22.44
CA LEU A 524 -5.08 -19.19 21.39
C LEU A 524 -6.52 -19.04 21.89
N GLU A 525 -6.84 -19.56 23.08
CA GLU A 525 -8.19 -19.44 23.66
C GLU A 525 -8.55 -17.97 23.96
N ASP A 526 -7.61 -17.18 24.51
CA ASP A 526 -7.72 -15.73 24.78
C ASP A 526 -7.88 -14.89 23.48
N ASN A 527 -7.48 -15.43 22.32
CA ASN A 527 -7.72 -14.82 20.99
C ASN A 527 -8.94 -15.42 20.27
N GLN A 528 -9.79 -16.16 20.98
CA GLN A 528 -11.00 -16.83 20.45
C GLN A 528 -10.73 -17.83 19.31
N LEU A 529 -9.53 -18.40 19.30
CA LEU A 529 -9.10 -19.46 18.39
C LEU A 529 -9.26 -20.83 19.06
N ARG A 530 -9.31 -21.88 18.24
CA ARG A 530 -9.26 -23.26 18.71
C ARG A 530 -7.89 -23.82 18.44
N TRP A 531 -7.42 -24.72 19.28
CA TRP A 531 -6.09 -25.31 19.14
C TRP A 531 -6.15 -26.83 18.95
N ARG A 532 -5.01 -27.41 18.54
CA ARG A 532 -4.75 -28.86 18.43
C ARG A 532 -3.24 -29.06 18.53
N PRO A 533 -2.74 -29.87 19.48
CA PRO A 533 -1.32 -30.21 19.52
C PRO A 533 -1.02 -31.36 18.55
N GLU A 534 0.10 -31.27 17.84
CA GLU A 534 0.74 -32.36 17.11
C GLU A 534 2.22 -32.44 17.51
N GLN A 535 2.78 -33.65 17.59
CA GLN A 535 4.20 -33.83 17.90
C GLN A 535 5.03 -33.75 16.62
N ARG A 536 6.20 -33.12 16.69
CA ARG A 536 7.18 -33.02 15.61
C ARG A 536 8.57 -33.23 16.18
N GLU A 537 9.34 -34.13 15.57
CA GLU A 537 10.76 -34.30 15.89
C GLU A 537 11.52 -33.03 15.51
N ASP A 538 12.23 -32.46 16.48
CA ASP A 538 13.10 -31.30 16.31
C ASP A 538 14.32 -31.50 17.22
N GLY A 539 15.52 -31.33 16.67
CA GLY A 539 16.79 -31.53 17.38
C GLY A 539 17.43 -30.24 17.89
N ASP A 540 16.92 -29.06 17.49
CA ASP A 540 17.43 -27.75 17.88
C ASP A 540 16.53 -27.06 18.93
N ALA A 541 15.30 -27.53 19.13
CA ALA A 541 14.31 -26.97 20.06
C ALA A 541 14.17 -27.74 21.39
N ASP A 542 13.85 -27.04 22.48
CA ASP A 542 13.58 -27.64 23.80
C ASP A 542 12.28 -28.49 23.78
N PRO A 543 12.32 -29.80 24.13
CA PRO A 543 11.14 -30.68 24.07
C PRO A 543 9.95 -30.16 24.90
N GLY A 544 8.75 -30.17 24.30
CA GLY A 544 7.52 -29.63 24.90
C GLY A 544 7.21 -28.15 24.57
N THR A 545 8.08 -27.48 23.81
CA THR A 545 7.84 -26.12 23.27
C THR A 545 7.23 -26.17 21.87
N VAL A 546 6.55 -25.09 21.46
CA VAL A 546 6.00 -24.94 20.10
C VAL A 546 7.11 -24.53 19.13
N VAL A 547 7.30 -25.32 18.07
CA VAL A 547 8.30 -25.06 16.99
C VAL A 547 7.68 -24.46 15.73
N ASP A 548 6.38 -24.65 15.52
CA ASP A 548 5.66 -24.22 14.32
C ASP A 548 4.14 -24.19 14.59
N GLN A 549 3.39 -23.48 13.74
CA GLN A 549 1.94 -23.30 13.84
C GLN A 549 1.30 -23.28 12.44
N SER A 550 0.14 -23.95 12.27
CA SER A 550 -0.46 -24.13 10.94
C SER A 550 -0.94 -22.85 10.26
N GLU A 551 -1.27 -21.83 11.06
CA GLU A 551 -1.63 -20.49 10.59
C GLU A 551 -0.52 -19.52 11.01
N ALA A 552 0.00 -18.73 10.07
CA ALA A 552 1.15 -17.87 10.32
C ALA A 552 0.86 -16.77 11.36
N ALA A 553 1.84 -16.46 12.21
CA ALA A 553 1.74 -15.37 13.18
C ALA A 553 1.41 -14.03 12.49
N GLY A 554 0.46 -13.28 13.06
CA GLY A 554 -0.04 -12.02 12.50
C GLY A 554 -0.99 -12.17 11.30
N SER A 555 -1.33 -13.39 10.87
CA SER A 555 -2.39 -13.61 9.87
C SER A 555 -3.79 -13.38 10.45
N GLU A 556 -4.74 -12.99 9.60
CA GLU A 556 -6.15 -12.80 9.97
C GLU A 556 -6.96 -14.04 9.61
N VAL A 557 -7.62 -14.66 10.60
CA VAL A 557 -8.46 -15.85 10.44
C VAL A 557 -9.80 -15.65 11.14
N SER A 558 -10.85 -16.34 10.72
CA SER A 558 -12.18 -16.24 11.36
C SER A 558 -12.12 -16.70 12.82
N ARG A 559 -12.87 -16.05 13.71
CA ARG A 559 -13.06 -16.50 15.11
C ARG A 559 -13.47 -17.98 15.12
N ASN A 560 -12.97 -18.75 16.08
CA ASN A 560 -13.08 -20.22 16.19
C ASN A 560 -12.32 -21.05 15.11
N THR A 561 -11.47 -20.47 14.27
CA THR A 561 -10.51 -21.23 13.43
C THR A 561 -9.65 -22.17 14.29
N GLN A 562 -9.36 -23.38 13.80
CA GLN A 562 -8.50 -24.35 14.49
C GLN A 562 -7.05 -24.25 14.00
N VAL A 563 -6.21 -23.62 14.83
CA VAL A 563 -4.75 -23.59 14.66
C VAL A 563 -4.17 -24.91 15.18
N THR A 564 -3.30 -25.56 14.40
CA THR A 564 -2.51 -26.70 14.88
C THR A 564 -1.16 -26.19 15.37
N ILE A 565 -0.79 -26.53 16.59
CA ILE A 565 0.52 -26.20 17.19
C ILE A 565 1.41 -27.44 17.15
N TYR A 566 2.62 -27.28 16.63
CA TYR A 566 3.60 -28.36 16.52
C TYR A 566 4.57 -28.29 17.70
N ILE A 567 4.59 -29.36 18.49
CA ILE A 567 5.36 -29.45 19.73
C ILE A 567 6.63 -30.26 19.50
N ALA A 568 7.77 -29.70 19.90
CA ALA A 568 9.07 -30.36 19.86
C ALA A 568 9.05 -31.68 20.64
N THR A 569 9.49 -32.76 19.99
CA THR A 569 9.83 -34.03 20.63
C THR A 569 11.26 -34.42 20.31
N GLU A 570 11.96 -34.95 21.32
CA GLU A 570 13.28 -35.57 21.15
C GLU A 570 13.18 -36.68 20.08
N PRO A 571 14.07 -36.71 19.06
CA PRO A 571 14.00 -37.68 17.97
C PRO A 571 14.28 -39.11 18.46
N GLU A 572 13.62 -40.11 17.85
CA GLU A 572 13.91 -41.50 18.21
C GLU A 572 15.36 -41.88 17.83
N PRO A 573 16.17 -42.47 18.74
CA PRO A 573 17.58 -42.77 18.46
C PRO A 573 17.72 -43.89 17.43
N GLU A 574 18.55 -43.69 16.41
CA GLU A 574 18.76 -44.71 15.37
C GLU A 574 19.41 -45.98 15.97
N LEU A 575 18.72 -47.11 15.84
CA LEU A 575 19.15 -48.40 16.35
C LEU A 575 19.81 -49.24 15.26
N THR A 576 21.06 -49.64 15.51
CA THR A 576 21.81 -50.59 14.70
C THR A 576 21.92 -51.96 15.41
N ARG A 577 22.44 -52.97 14.72
CA ARG A 577 22.59 -54.34 15.22
C ARG A 577 24.05 -54.73 15.31
N VAL A 578 24.47 -55.19 16.50
CA VAL A 578 25.85 -55.63 16.72
C VAL A 578 26.18 -56.82 15.80
N PRO A 579 27.26 -56.77 15.00
CA PRO A 579 27.64 -57.85 14.11
C PRO A 579 28.01 -59.15 14.86
N ASP A 580 28.03 -60.26 14.11
CA ASP A 580 28.70 -61.48 14.57
C ASP A 580 30.20 -61.36 14.29
N LEU A 581 31.01 -61.47 15.34
CA LEU A 581 32.47 -61.36 15.28
C LEU A 581 33.16 -62.74 15.45
N SER A 582 32.37 -63.83 15.44
CA SER A 582 32.86 -65.20 15.59
C SER A 582 33.98 -65.54 14.61
N GLY A 583 35.18 -65.82 15.13
CA GLY A 583 36.30 -66.30 14.33
C GLY A 583 37.02 -65.25 13.47
N MET A 584 36.69 -63.97 13.62
CA MET A 584 37.39 -62.86 12.96
C MET A 584 38.71 -62.51 13.67
N ASP A 585 39.65 -61.94 12.93
CA ASP A 585 40.81 -61.26 13.51
C ASP A 585 40.50 -59.80 13.94
N GLY A 586 41.47 -59.13 14.55
CA GLY A 586 41.31 -57.78 15.11
C GLY A 586 41.18 -56.63 14.10
N ASP A 587 41.45 -56.86 12.82
CA ASP A 587 41.23 -55.88 11.74
C ASP A 587 39.92 -56.19 10.98
N GLU A 588 39.60 -57.47 10.74
CA GLU A 588 38.30 -57.91 10.23
C GLU A 588 37.16 -57.47 11.16
N ALA A 589 37.31 -57.70 12.48
CA ALA A 589 36.31 -57.33 13.46
C ALA A 589 36.13 -55.81 13.60
N ARG A 590 37.21 -55.03 13.49
CA ARG A 590 37.13 -53.56 13.46
C ARG A 590 36.32 -53.09 12.26
N ALA A 591 36.64 -53.61 11.07
CA ALA A 591 35.90 -53.26 9.86
C ALA A 591 34.41 -53.66 9.96
N ALA A 592 34.10 -54.80 10.58
CA ALA A 592 32.72 -55.22 10.84
C ALA A 592 31.98 -54.25 11.79
N ILE A 593 32.58 -53.89 12.93
CA ILE A 593 32.03 -52.95 13.92
C ILE A 593 31.80 -51.57 13.26
N GLU A 594 32.82 -51.00 12.62
CA GLU A 594 32.75 -49.68 11.96
C GLU A 594 31.72 -49.68 10.81
N SER A 595 31.59 -50.78 10.05
CA SER A 595 30.59 -50.91 8.98
C SER A 595 29.14 -50.99 9.47
N ALA A 596 28.93 -51.26 10.77
CA ALA A 596 27.62 -51.32 11.40
C ALA A 596 27.23 -50.00 12.10
N GLY A 597 28.01 -48.92 11.94
CA GLY A 597 27.79 -47.66 12.67
C GLY A 597 28.22 -47.72 14.14
N LEU A 598 29.01 -48.72 14.53
CA LEU A 598 29.44 -48.92 15.92
C LEU A 598 30.92 -48.52 16.10
N VAL A 599 31.32 -48.27 17.35
CA VAL A 599 32.72 -47.95 17.68
C VAL A 599 33.40 -49.13 18.38
N VAL A 600 34.70 -49.31 18.13
CA VAL A 600 35.48 -50.34 18.84
C VAL A 600 35.70 -49.89 20.28
N GLY A 601 35.29 -50.73 21.23
CA GLY A 601 35.47 -50.52 22.66
C GLY A 601 36.81 -51.02 23.18
N ILE A 602 36.82 -51.61 24.37
CA ILE A 602 38.00 -52.12 25.05
C ILE A 602 38.40 -53.48 24.45
N SER A 603 39.63 -53.58 23.96
CA SER A 603 40.26 -54.85 23.57
C SER A 603 40.95 -55.51 24.78
N ASN A 604 40.63 -56.77 25.03
CA ASN A 604 41.22 -57.62 26.07
C ASN A 604 41.75 -58.93 25.45
N THR A 605 42.51 -59.72 26.22
CA THR A 605 42.95 -61.06 25.82
C THR A 605 42.67 -62.11 26.90
N GLU A 606 42.40 -63.36 26.50
CA GLU A 606 42.14 -64.51 27.37
C GLU A 606 42.76 -65.78 26.73
N TYR A 607 43.31 -66.71 27.51
CA TYR A 607 43.76 -68.01 26.96
C TYR A 607 42.56 -68.87 26.53
N ASN A 608 42.72 -69.62 25.43
CA ASN A 608 41.72 -70.54 24.91
C ASN A 608 42.37 -71.68 24.10
N ASP A 609 42.14 -72.93 24.53
CA ASP A 609 42.77 -74.10 23.92
C ASP A 609 42.21 -74.48 22.53
N ASP A 610 40.99 -74.03 22.20
CA ASP A 610 40.28 -74.35 20.95
C ASP A 610 40.42 -73.24 19.88
N ILE A 611 40.81 -72.02 20.26
CA ILE A 611 40.84 -70.83 19.39
C ILE A 611 42.27 -70.29 19.25
N ALA A 612 42.74 -70.14 18.02
CA ALA A 612 44.09 -69.67 17.71
C ALA A 612 44.36 -68.23 18.17
N GLU A 613 45.63 -67.95 18.52
CA GLU A 613 46.13 -66.64 18.94
C GLU A 613 45.69 -65.51 17.98
N GLY A 614 45.17 -64.41 18.54
CA GLY A 614 44.72 -63.22 17.79
C GLY A 614 43.29 -63.28 17.22
N ILE A 615 42.56 -64.40 17.37
CA ILE A 615 41.16 -64.55 16.95
C ILE A 615 40.20 -64.21 18.09
N ILE A 616 39.05 -63.60 17.78
CA ILE A 616 38.03 -63.24 18.79
C ILE A 616 37.37 -64.49 19.42
N ILE A 617 37.39 -64.53 20.75
CA ILE A 617 36.68 -65.50 21.60
C ILE A 617 35.24 -65.02 21.86
N ARG A 618 35.08 -63.75 22.23
CA ARG A 618 33.80 -63.15 22.66
C ARG A 618 33.81 -61.62 22.55
N TRP A 619 32.62 -61.03 22.50
CA TRP A 619 32.40 -59.58 22.43
C TRP A 619 31.16 -59.18 23.23
N GLN A 620 31.07 -57.89 23.58
CA GLN A 620 29.93 -57.31 24.30
C GLN A 620 29.66 -55.89 23.78
N PRO A 621 28.40 -55.50 23.45
CA PRO A 621 27.18 -56.31 23.50
C PRO A 621 27.19 -57.51 22.54
N SER A 622 26.28 -58.46 22.74
CA SER A 622 26.25 -59.72 21.99
C SER A 622 25.69 -59.54 20.57
N SER A 623 26.21 -60.29 19.59
CA SER A 623 25.69 -60.27 18.21
C SER A 623 24.16 -60.32 18.10
N ASN A 624 23.64 -59.56 17.14
CA ASN A 624 22.22 -59.34 16.87
C ASN A 624 21.43 -58.62 17.99
N SER A 625 22.06 -58.12 19.06
CA SER A 625 21.41 -57.12 19.93
C SER A 625 21.24 -55.81 19.19
N GLU A 626 20.06 -55.20 19.31
CA GLU A 626 19.80 -53.84 18.87
C GLU A 626 20.33 -52.84 19.92
N VAL A 627 21.06 -51.84 19.45
CA VAL A 627 21.78 -50.83 20.24
C VAL A 627 21.80 -49.50 19.48
N GLU A 628 22.00 -48.39 20.17
CA GLU A 628 22.12 -47.06 19.57
C GLU A 628 23.36 -46.97 18.64
N GLU A 629 23.27 -46.24 17.53
CA GLU A 629 24.45 -45.94 16.69
C GLU A 629 25.55 -45.26 17.53
N GLY A 630 26.81 -45.59 17.26
CA GLY A 630 27.95 -45.14 18.06
C GLY A 630 28.17 -45.92 19.37
N THR A 631 27.34 -46.92 19.70
CA THR A 631 27.59 -47.83 20.84
C THR A 631 28.95 -48.52 20.71
N ALA A 632 29.67 -48.62 21.84
CA ALA A 632 30.96 -49.31 21.91
C ALA A 632 30.82 -50.83 21.99
N VAL A 633 31.62 -51.56 21.21
CA VAL A 633 31.72 -53.02 21.23
C VAL A 633 33.07 -53.44 21.81
N ASP A 634 33.07 -53.94 23.05
CA ASP A 634 34.23 -54.54 23.71
C ASP A 634 34.53 -55.93 23.12
N VAL A 635 35.82 -56.27 22.97
CA VAL A 635 36.26 -57.52 22.31
C VAL A 635 37.35 -58.24 23.10
N TRP A 636 37.32 -59.57 23.07
CA TRP A 636 38.30 -60.45 23.71
C TRP A 636 38.95 -61.38 22.69
N PHE A 637 40.26 -61.30 22.55
CA PHE A 637 41.07 -62.13 21.65
C PHE A 637 41.70 -63.32 22.40
N SER A 638 42.01 -64.39 21.66
CA SER A 638 42.76 -65.52 22.21
C SER A 638 44.25 -65.22 22.33
N ASP A 639 44.84 -65.57 23.47
CA ASP A 639 46.29 -65.71 23.67
C ASP A 639 46.80 -67.13 23.32
N GLY A 640 45.94 -68.00 22.77
CA GLY A 640 46.21 -69.42 22.53
C GLY A 640 46.00 -70.31 23.77
N PRO A 641 46.44 -71.57 23.75
CA PRO A 641 46.28 -72.49 24.89
C PRO A 641 47.05 -72.03 26.13
N GLU A 642 46.53 -72.33 27.33
CA GLU A 642 47.22 -71.95 28.58
C GLU A 642 48.55 -72.74 28.73
N PRO A 643 49.69 -72.09 28.98
CA PRO A 643 50.98 -72.78 29.05
C PRO A 643 51.04 -73.74 30.26
N GLU A 644 51.39 -75.01 30.01
CA GLU A 644 51.51 -76.03 31.06
C GLU A 644 52.48 -75.57 32.17
N PRO A 645 52.11 -75.69 33.46
CA PRO A 645 52.97 -75.27 34.56
C PRO A 645 54.20 -76.17 34.68
N GLU A 646 55.40 -75.60 34.59
CA GLU A 646 56.65 -76.36 34.71
C GLU A 646 56.77 -77.07 36.08
N PRO A 647 57.32 -78.30 36.11
CA PRO A 647 57.32 -79.14 37.32
C PRO A 647 58.22 -78.57 38.42
N THR A 648 57.65 -78.36 39.60
CA THR A 648 58.36 -77.94 40.81
C THR A 648 59.28 -79.04 41.34
N ASP A 649 60.59 -78.79 41.45
CA ASP A 649 61.55 -79.70 42.08
C ASP A 649 61.25 -79.91 43.58
N GLU A 650 61.02 -81.16 44.00
CA GLU A 650 60.85 -81.54 45.41
C GLU A 650 62.21 -81.74 46.14
N PRO A 651 62.45 -81.08 47.29
CA PRO A 651 63.56 -81.41 48.19
C PRO A 651 63.27 -82.67 49.03
N THR A 652 64.30 -83.51 49.25
CA THR A 652 64.18 -84.84 49.88
C THR A 652 63.92 -84.83 51.40
N GLU A 653 63.25 -85.88 51.89
CA GLU A 653 62.90 -86.15 53.30
C GLU A 653 64.11 -86.35 54.24
N ASP A 654 63.95 -85.97 55.53
CA ASP A 654 64.12 -86.87 56.69
C ASP A 654 63.46 -86.22 57.97
N PRO A 655 63.06 -86.97 59.03
CA PRO A 655 62.02 -86.51 59.98
C PRO A 655 62.43 -86.46 61.47
N THR A 656 61.58 -85.87 62.35
CA THR A 656 61.23 -86.38 63.70
C THR A 656 60.09 -85.62 64.42
N ASP A 657 59.41 -86.33 65.33
CA ASP A 657 58.70 -85.93 66.56
C ASP A 657 57.56 -84.86 66.55
N ASP A 658 56.33 -85.35 66.33
CA ASP A 658 55.15 -85.37 67.25
C ASP A 658 54.61 -84.11 68.01
N PRO A 659 53.32 -84.12 68.47
CA PRO A 659 52.46 -82.93 68.62
C PRO A 659 52.16 -82.60 70.13
N PRO A 660 51.10 -81.83 70.54
CA PRO A 660 50.06 -81.10 69.78
C PRO A 660 49.72 -79.66 70.25
N GLY A 661 48.83 -78.99 69.51
CA GLY A 661 48.15 -77.74 69.88
C GLY A 661 46.82 -77.59 69.12
N ASP A 662 45.81 -76.94 69.73
CA ASP A 662 44.40 -76.97 69.31
C ASP A 662 43.81 -75.56 69.09
N ALA A 663 42.60 -75.49 68.54
CA ALA A 663 41.63 -74.38 68.54
C ALA A 663 41.86 -73.13 67.63
N SER A 664 41.22 -73.19 66.45
CA SER A 664 40.24 -72.19 65.91
C SER A 664 40.41 -70.67 66.11
N GLY A 665 40.23 -69.89 65.03
CA GLY A 665 39.80 -68.48 65.11
C GLY A 665 39.87 -67.69 63.79
N ASN A 666 38.73 -67.23 63.26
CA ASN A 666 38.65 -66.33 62.08
C ASN A 666 38.42 -64.85 62.55
N PRO A 667 38.23 -63.82 61.69
CA PRO A 667 39.24 -62.77 61.49
C PRO A 667 38.73 -61.34 61.80
N GLY A 668 39.52 -60.32 61.44
CA GLY A 668 38.97 -58.98 61.12
C GLY A 668 39.73 -57.76 61.67
N ASN A 669 40.55 -57.12 60.81
CA ASN A 669 41.07 -55.74 60.92
C ASN A 669 41.78 -55.42 59.59
N ASN A 670 42.07 -54.21 59.10
CA ASN A 670 41.85 -52.79 59.47
C ASN A 670 42.00 -51.99 58.12
N GLY A 671 41.62 -50.73 57.88
CA GLY A 671 40.95 -49.69 58.66
C GLY A 671 41.67 -48.32 58.55
N GLY A 672 40.98 -47.32 57.98
CA GLY A 672 41.42 -45.91 57.85
C GLY A 672 42.09 -45.54 56.51
N SER A 673 42.15 -44.27 56.08
CA SER A 673 41.50 -43.03 56.59
C SER A 673 41.83 -41.83 55.67
N GLY A 674 40.93 -40.85 55.45
CA GLY A 674 41.31 -39.57 54.79
C GLY A 674 40.20 -38.70 54.21
N GLU A 675 39.43 -37.99 55.04
CA GLU A 675 38.63 -36.79 54.67
C GLU A 675 39.53 -35.50 54.74
N PRO A 676 39.10 -34.25 54.39
CA PRO A 676 37.72 -33.70 54.41
C PRO A 676 37.30 -32.71 53.27
N GLY A 677 36.01 -32.35 53.18
CA GLY A 677 35.59 -31.22 52.32
C GLY A 677 34.08 -30.91 52.14
N ARG A 678 33.45 -30.33 53.17
CA ARG A 678 32.12 -29.63 53.17
C ARG A 678 31.82 -28.77 51.94
N SER A 679 30.57 -28.45 51.55
CA SER A 679 29.19 -28.64 52.09
C SER A 679 28.18 -28.52 50.92
N GLY A 680 26.98 -29.12 50.89
CA GLY A 680 25.80 -28.87 51.76
C GLY A 680 25.06 -27.59 51.28
N GLU A 681 23.76 -27.55 50.97
CA GLU A 681 22.60 -28.46 51.14
C GLU A 681 21.70 -28.39 49.86
N ALA A 682 20.98 -29.42 49.38
CA ALA A 682 20.00 -30.36 49.97
C ALA A 682 18.52 -29.82 49.94
N PRO A 683 17.48 -30.68 49.77
CA PRO A 683 16.43 -30.39 48.77
C PRO A 683 14.97 -30.33 49.28
N GLY A 684 14.05 -29.91 48.39
CA GLY A 684 12.59 -29.99 48.57
C GLY A 684 11.91 -30.95 47.56
N ARG A 685 10.96 -31.76 48.03
CA ARG A 685 10.22 -32.78 47.25
C ARG A 685 8.71 -32.42 47.12
N PRO A 686 7.89 -33.16 46.35
CA PRO A 686 6.81 -32.55 45.55
C PRO A 686 5.39 -32.69 46.12
N GLY A 687 4.45 -32.01 45.44
CA GLY A 687 3.12 -32.53 45.17
C GLY A 687 1.95 -31.88 45.93
N ASN A 688 1.09 -31.18 45.18
CA ASN A 688 -0.32 -31.55 44.98
C ASN A 688 -0.82 -30.92 43.68
#